data_AF-A0A660VEW7-F1
#
_entry.id   AF-A0A660VEW7-F1
#
_cell.length_a   1.000
_cell.length_b   1.000
_cell.length_c   1.000
_cell.angle_alpha   90.00
_cell.angle_beta   90.00
_cell.angle_gamma   90.00
#
_symmetry.space_group_name_H-M   'P 1'
#
loop_
_entity.id
_entity.type
_entity.pdbx_description
1 polymer ?
#
loop_
_entity_poly.entity_id
_entity_poly.type
_entity_poly.pdbx_seq_one_letter_code
_entity_poly.pdbx_strand_id
1 'polypeptide(L)'
;MRRRAAILLVGILVSSTAGCGSAAVAAVLLLRPKNRSTAAGTQQTPPTVYILSASQSQGRDVTITYILIDQNSNPVDITVEFSTDGGANWKAATEATSSYSHGVSGLSASPGGDLHIFVWDADNASDLPGYVGDATVRITPSDASGQGVPAEVTVRVDNNSPPTVSGVAPQSNPAGGSVTIDYTLTDAEGDSCSITVEYSVDNGTTWQMATEGTGGDGVSNLSSSTTGVAHTFVWDTLKDLGYANYTGVIVRITPADTKPGNAKQSAPFDVNNNEAPSVAITTPSGEQSGNVAITYTLYDSNSDPVDIEVQWYDPVADQWNPATQAGGDSLTGLSSSPSGVSHVFVWDSLTDFGTKFSDQVKFKIRPSDATAQGNWVESDPFIVANNKAPSASVPTPASPQTASVTILYTLTDDESDLCNIRVEYTTDGVNWQTTSEDTSNPNHEGVSGLSSSPTGVQHTFVWDAQKDLDGQLVTTVQVRVVPSDTYREGTAGISAQFTVDATHPPQVSVTTPTSPVSGPVSIEYTLTDDESQKCSITVEYSRDQTNWYSATKGTGGDDTVNLSSSPSGVPHTFVWDTLTDNIGKSGLETVYIRITVSDTKTGNTAQTGSFDVNNAAGIPYVSVTTPTGEQSGDVPIQYSIDDPDGDICSIEVQFWDGTTWQNASRGSGGDPTTNLSTPGNYTFSWDSLTDLGPVYTTTARVRIRPYDGTNYGSWVSTGFFTVANNEAPSVSVTTPTSPASDSVEISYTLYDDESDNCDIIVEWSEDGTNWKTATEDTSNPNSEGTKTLSASPSGAQHKFYWDTNTDIGHAAKTVRIRIRPFDPYREGASGTTDPFQVKNMIDITWTGDVSSNWDDANNWSGGTPSDVANITIPAGRPNYPVLKRDETILSITIEDGANLTLKGDIELHAEGNVTVAGQLVVDSDWSRATIHIDGNLTVTPTGVITASGKGYPSGVGLKVGVAGSGGDGGGGGGHGGYGGWGDNWAEGGAPYDSATKPSLPGSGGAPGNGGSAPGGTGGGAIKIDVGGTFQLDGVVEANGADGVDGGGGGAGGSIW
;
A
#
# COMPACT_ATOMS: atom_id res chain seq x y z
N MET A 1 -86.48 -29.36 5.04
CA MET A 1 -87.88 -29.26 5.53
C MET A 1 -87.89 -29.40 7.05
N ARG A 2 -88.77 -28.63 7.69
CA ARG A 2 -89.05 -28.42 9.13
C ARG A 2 -89.08 -29.74 9.94
N ARG A 3 -88.68 -29.80 11.22
CA ARG A 3 -89.22 -29.03 12.38
C ARG A 3 -88.20 -28.82 13.51
N ARG A 4 -88.39 -27.67 14.19
CA ARG A 4 -87.71 -27.14 15.38
C ARG A 4 -88.42 -27.55 16.69
N ALA A 5 -87.68 -27.46 17.80
CA ALA A 5 -88.01 -27.00 19.17
C ALA A 5 -87.46 -28.00 20.22
N ALA A 6 -86.31 -27.81 20.88
CA ALA A 6 -85.83 -26.76 21.81
C ALA A 6 -86.45 -26.86 23.22
N ILE A 7 -85.62 -27.16 24.26
CA ILE A 7 -85.22 -26.24 25.35
C ILE A 7 -84.54 -26.98 26.54
N LEU A 8 -83.36 -26.44 26.92
CA LEU A 8 -82.60 -26.42 28.19
C LEU A 8 -82.30 -27.71 28.99
N LEU A 9 -81.00 -27.97 29.23
CA LEU A 9 -80.38 -27.68 30.53
C LEU A 9 -78.83 -27.61 30.43
N VAL A 10 -78.28 -26.51 30.93
CA VAL A 10 -76.93 -26.23 31.49
C VAL A 10 -75.80 -27.22 31.17
N GLY A 11 -74.83 -26.75 30.37
CA GLY A 11 -73.51 -27.37 30.23
C GLY A 11 -72.51 -26.73 31.18
N ILE A 12 -71.84 -27.56 31.99
CA ILE A 12 -70.56 -27.25 32.61
C ILE A 12 -69.56 -28.22 31.97
N LEU A 13 -68.59 -27.66 31.24
CA LEU A 13 -67.39 -28.35 30.80
C LEU A 13 -66.59 -28.75 32.06
N VAL A 14 -66.27 -30.03 32.18
CA VAL A 14 -65.15 -30.48 33.01
C VAL A 14 -64.15 -31.15 32.09
N SER A 15 -62.98 -30.52 32.02
CA SER A 15 -61.75 -30.98 31.41
C SER A 15 -61.27 -32.29 32.06
N SER A 16 -60.69 -33.14 31.24
CA SER A 16 -60.01 -34.38 31.63
C SER A 16 -58.82 -34.14 32.56
N THR A 17 -58.87 -34.72 33.75
CA THR A 17 -57.69 -35.21 34.46
C THR A 17 -57.98 -36.63 34.96
N ALA A 18 -56.94 -37.47 34.91
CA ALA A 18 -56.98 -38.91 35.10
C ALA A 18 -57.28 -39.33 36.55
N GLY A 19 -57.74 -40.57 36.72
CA GLY A 19 -57.59 -41.33 37.96
C GLY A 19 -58.86 -41.55 38.78
N CYS A 20 -59.71 -42.50 38.36
CA CYS A 20 -60.07 -43.71 39.13
C CYS A 20 -61.32 -44.41 38.57
N GLY A 21 -61.10 -45.64 38.09
CA GLY A 21 -61.97 -46.79 38.36
C GLY A 21 -63.38 -46.79 37.79
N SER A 22 -63.50 -47.16 36.51
CA SER A 22 -64.73 -47.75 35.98
C SER A 22 -64.93 -49.12 36.63
N ALA A 23 -65.86 -49.27 37.57
CA ALA A 23 -66.34 -50.58 38.01
C ALA A 23 -67.63 -50.93 37.26
N ALA A 24 -67.49 -51.71 36.19
CA ALA A 24 -68.59 -52.44 35.58
C ALA A 24 -69.07 -53.50 36.58
N VAL A 25 -70.30 -53.40 37.06
CA VAL A 25 -70.93 -54.48 37.82
C VAL A 25 -71.25 -55.61 36.86
N ALA A 26 -70.34 -56.56 36.73
CA ALA A 26 -70.61 -57.86 36.12
C ALA A 26 -71.54 -58.63 37.05
N ALA A 27 -72.79 -58.84 36.64
CA ALA A 27 -73.72 -59.75 37.30
C ALA A 27 -73.15 -61.18 37.23
N VAL A 28 -72.55 -61.65 38.32
CA VAL A 28 -72.17 -63.06 38.44
C VAL A 28 -73.45 -63.86 38.72
N LEU A 29 -73.94 -64.49 37.66
CA LEU A 29 -75.06 -65.43 37.67
C LEU A 29 -74.60 -66.74 38.33
N LEU A 30 -74.78 -66.90 39.65
CA LEU A 30 -74.59 -68.19 40.31
C LEU A 30 -75.79 -69.11 40.05
N LEU A 31 -75.54 -70.13 39.21
CA LEU A 31 -76.43 -71.24 38.91
C LEU A 31 -76.84 -71.98 40.19
N ARG A 32 -78.15 -72.09 40.42
CA ARG A 32 -78.73 -72.97 41.45
C ARG A 32 -78.56 -74.45 41.08
N PRO A 33 -78.09 -75.34 41.97
CA PRO A 33 -78.45 -76.74 41.91
C PRO A 33 -79.75 -76.95 42.71
N LYS A 34 -80.77 -77.46 42.02
CA LYS A 34 -82.02 -77.95 42.61
C LYS A 34 -81.84 -79.45 42.86
N ASN A 35 -81.84 -79.92 44.11
CA ASN A 35 -82.77 -80.97 44.56
C ASN A 35 -82.54 -81.51 45.99
N ARG A 36 -83.70 -81.68 46.63
CA ARG A 36 -84.12 -82.70 47.61
C ARG A 36 -83.63 -82.64 49.06
N SER A 37 -84.65 -82.46 49.90
CA SER A 37 -84.72 -82.72 51.33
C SER A 37 -84.20 -84.10 51.75
N THR A 38 -83.41 -84.13 52.83
CA THR A 38 -83.60 -85.01 53.99
C THR A 38 -82.84 -84.46 55.21
N ALA A 39 -83.31 -84.86 56.38
CA ALA A 39 -83.02 -84.33 57.72
C ALA A 39 -81.55 -84.35 58.20
N ALA A 40 -81.23 -83.32 59.01
CA ALA A 40 -80.37 -83.31 60.20
C ALA A 40 -79.10 -84.19 60.25
N GLY A 41 -77.95 -83.51 60.14
CA GLY A 41 -76.63 -83.93 60.62
C GLY A 41 -75.61 -82.82 60.34
N THR A 42 -75.10 -82.13 61.36
CA THR A 42 -74.15 -81.00 61.24
C THR A 42 -72.76 -81.51 60.83
N GLN A 43 -72.41 -81.40 59.54
CA GLN A 43 -71.02 -81.50 59.10
C GLN A 43 -70.45 -80.08 59.03
N GLN A 44 -69.44 -79.80 59.84
CA GLN A 44 -68.69 -78.53 59.90
C GLN A 44 -67.58 -78.58 58.83
N THR A 45 -67.45 -77.56 57.98
CA THR A 45 -66.40 -77.44 56.96
C THR A 45 -65.74 -76.06 57.02
N PRO A 46 -64.40 -75.94 56.92
CA PRO A 46 -63.72 -74.64 56.97
C PRO A 46 -64.20 -73.65 55.88
N PRO A 47 -64.14 -72.33 56.17
CA PRO A 47 -64.60 -71.29 55.25
C PRO A 47 -63.72 -71.20 54.00
N THR A 48 -64.26 -70.70 52.89
CA THR A 48 -63.52 -70.43 51.65
C THR A 48 -63.54 -68.95 51.31
N VAL A 49 -62.43 -68.42 50.81
CA VAL A 49 -62.32 -67.04 50.33
C VAL A 49 -62.13 -67.00 48.81
N TYR A 50 -62.72 -66.00 48.16
CA TYR A 50 -62.40 -65.64 46.78
C TYR A 50 -62.15 -64.14 46.70
N ILE A 51 -60.95 -63.74 46.24
CA ILE A 51 -60.65 -62.35 45.95
C ILE A 51 -61.31 -61.98 44.63
N LEU A 52 -62.15 -60.96 44.64
CA LEU A 52 -62.85 -60.46 43.45
C LEU A 52 -62.01 -59.43 42.71
N SER A 53 -61.35 -58.54 43.45
CA SER A 53 -60.49 -57.49 42.89
C SER A 53 -59.56 -56.93 43.95
N ALA A 54 -58.39 -56.46 43.52
CA ALA A 54 -57.53 -55.58 44.30
C ALA A 54 -57.23 -54.31 43.49
N SER A 55 -57.25 -53.14 44.13
CA SER A 55 -56.82 -51.90 43.47
C SER A 55 -55.30 -51.92 43.30
N GLN A 56 -54.80 -51.33 42.22
CA GLN A 56 -53.40 -50.89 42.21
C GLN A 56 -53.30 -49.64 43.10
N SER A 57 -52.24 -49.48 43.89
CA SER A 57 -52.03 -48.23 44.64
C SER A 57 -51.07 -47.33 43.87
N GLN A 58 -51.59 -46.18 43.43
CA GLN A 58 -50.80 -44.97 43.27
C GLN A 58 -51.02 -44.16 44.56
N GLY A 59 -50.32 -44.54 45.63
CA GLY A 59 -50.44 -43.95 46.96
C GLY A 59 -51.13 -44.85 48.01
N ARG A 60 -50.46 -45.00 49.15
CA ARG A 60 -50.85 -45.51 50.48
C ARG A 60 -51.80 -46.70 50.58
N ASP A 61 -53.06 -46.60 50.15
CA ASP A 61 -54.10 -47.59 50.46
C ASP A 61 -54.40 -48.54 49.27
N VAL A 62 -54.22 -49.85 49.48
CA VAL A 62 -54.60 -50.91 48.55
C VAL A 62 -55.92 -51.55 49.01
N THR A 63 -56.99 -51.41 48.24
CA THR A 63 -58.31 -51.97 48.56
C THR A 63 -58.47 -53.37 47.95
N ILE A 64 -58.72 -54.36 48.80
CA ILE A 64 -58.94 -55.76 48.41
C ILE A 64 -60.39 -56.13 48.71
N THR A 65 -61.15 -56.46 47.67
CA THR A 65 -62.54 -56.90 47.78
C THR A 65 -62.61 -58.42 47.60
N TYR A 66 -63.22 -59.11 48.55
CA TYR A 66 -63.30 -60.57 48.57
C TYR A 66 -64.66 -61.04 49.10
N ILE A 67 -65.01 -62.30 48.83
CA ILE A 67 -66.19 -62.94 49.41
C ILE A 67 -65.78 -64.08 50.33
N LEU A 68 -66.48 -64.20 51.46
CA LEU A 68 -66.33 -65.31 52.40
C LEU A 68 -67.55 -66.23 52.32
N ILE A 69 -67.30 -67.50 52.01
CA ILE A 69 -68.32 -68.52 51.90
C ILE A 69 -68.12 -69.52 53.04
N ASP A 70 -69.15 -69.67 53.87
CA ASP A 70 -69.20 -70.70 54.91
C ASP A 70 -70.56 -71.42 54.86
N GLN A 71 -70.56 -72.75 54.82
CA GLN A 71 -71.79 -73.53 54.68
C GLN A 71 -72.67 -73.49 55.95
N ASN A 72 -72.08 -73.14 57.09
CA ASN A 72 -72.74 -73.10 58.39
C ASN A 72 -73.05 -71.68 58.88
N SER A 73 -72.60 -70.65 58.15
CA SER A 73 -72.67 -69.25 58.52
C SER A 73 -72.01 -68.93 59.87
N ASN A 74 -70.92 -69.63 60.18
CA ASN A 74 -70.09 -69.28 61.33
C ASN A 74 -69.40 -67.91 61.07
N PRO A 75 -69.17 -67.09 62.12
CA PRO A 75 -68.29 -65.94 62.01
C PRO A 75 -66.88 -66.38 61.60
N VAL A 76 -66.30 -65.70 60.62
CA VAL A 76 -64.99 -66.01 60.04
C VAL A 76 -63.98 -64.94 60.42
N ASP A 77 -62.81 -65.39 60.87
CA ASP A 77 -61.62 -64.56 61.01
C ASP A 77 -60.72 -64.76 59.78
N ILE A 78 -60.05 -63.71 59.33
CA ILE A 78 -59.08 -63.77 58.23
C ILE A 78 -57.69 -63.36 58.70
N THR A 79 -56.66 -63.92 58.07
CA THR A 79 -55.29 -63.40 58.16
C THR A 79 -54.89 -62.84 56.80
N VAL A 80 -54.47 -61.58 56.75
CA VAL A 80 -54.02 -60.92 55.52
C VAL A 80 -52.52 -60.68 55.59
N GLU A 81 -51.80 -61.13 54.58
CA GLU A 81 -50.33 -61.05 54.50
C GLU A 81 -49.88 -60.59 53.11
N PHE A 82 -48.73 -59.94 53.00
CA PHE A 82 -48.13 -59.52 51.73
C PHE A 82 -46.70 -60.05 51.53
N SER A 83 -46.25 -60.08 50.29
CA SER A 83 -44.92 -60.51 49.85
C SER A 83 -44.46 -59.68 48.65
N THR A 84 -43.20 -59.24 48.64
CA THR A 84 -42.56 -58.55 47.50
C THR A 84 -41.55 -59.44 46.75
N ASP A 85 -41.42 -60.70 47.14
CA ASP A 85 -40.45 -61.66 46.58
C ASP A 85 -41.12 -62.88 45.92
N GLY A 86 -42.35 -62.70 45.43
CA GLY A 86 -43.09 -63.74 44.72
C GLY A 86 -43.61 -64.87 45.62
N GLY A 87 -43.82 -64.58 46.91
CA GLY A 87 -44.41 -65.50 47.89
C GLY A 87 -43.40 -66.33 48.68
N ALA A 88 -42.10 -66.00 48.64
CA ALA A 88 -41.08 -66.70 49.42
C ALA A 88 -41.12 -66.28 50.89
N ASN A 89 -41.36 -65.00 51.18
CA ASN A 89 -41.56 -64.47 52.53
C ASN A 89 -42.88 -63.69 52.61
N TRP A 90 -43.61 -63.90 53.71
CA TRP A 90 -44.90 -63.29 53.96
C TRP A 90 -44.86 -62.48 55.26
N LYS A 91 -45.40 -61.26 55.22
CA LYS A 91 -45.56 -60.37 56.38
C LYS A 91 -47.02 -60.00 56.53
N ALA A 92 -47.49 -59.79 57.76
CA ALA A 92 -48.87 -59.33 57.98
C ALA A 92 -49.09 -57.97 57.30
N ALA A 93 -50.21 -57.83 56.59
CA ALA A 93 -50.62 -56.56 55.98
C ALA A 93 -51.30 -55.70 57.04
N THR A 94 -50.81 -54.48 57.21
CA THR A 94 -51.37 -53.53 58.18
C THR A 94 -52.69 -52.98 57.65
N GLU A 95 -53.77 -53.19 58.39
CA GLU A 95 -55.09 -52.68 58.01
C GLU A 95 -55.12 -51.14 58.13
N ALA A 96 -55.58 -50.47 57.06
CA ALA A 96 -55.75 -49.03 57.05
C ALA A 96 -56.84 -48.61 58.04
N THR A 97 -56.64 -47.48 58.73
CA THR A 97 -57.58 -46.93 59.72
C THR A 97 -58.87 -46.35 59.11
N SER A 98 -59.19 -46.70 57.86
CA SER A 98 -60.37 -46.22 57.14
C SER A 98 -61.66 -46.91 57.61
N SER A 99 -62.79 -46.20 57.56
CA SER A 99 -64.12 -46.76 57.83
C SER A 99 -64.62 -47.74 56.76
N TYR A 100 -63.83 -48.00 55.72
CA TYR A 100 -64.19 -48.86 54.59
C TYR A 100 -63.61 -50.27 54.70
N SER A 101 -62.67 -50.51 55.61
CA SER A 101 -62.15 -51.85 55.89
C SER A 101 -63.06 -52.55 56.91
N HIS A 102 -63.42 -53.81 56.65
CA HIS A 102 -64.37 -54.56 57.49
C HIS A 102 -63.72 -55.24 58.71
N GLY A 103 -62.42 -55.07 58.94
CA GLY A 103 -61.69 -55.78 59.97
C GLY A 103 -61.26 -57.18 59.51
N VAL A 104 -60.54 -57.86 60.41
CA VAL A 104 -60.03 -59.22 60.18
C VAL A 104 -60.68 -60.28 61.05
N SER A 105 -61.66 -59.93 61.89
CA SER A 105 -62.29 -60.89 62.83
C SER A 105 -63.81 -60.75 62.91
N GLY A 106 -64.48 -61.88 63.14
CA GLY A 106 -65.93 -61.95 63.31
C GLY A 106 -66.73 -61.57 62.06
N LEU A 107 -66.15 -61.74 60.87
CA LEU A 107 -66.78 -61.39 59.59
C LEU A 107 -67.94 -62.35 59.28
N SER A 108 -69.02 -61.81 58.71
CA SER A 108 -70.15 -62.64 58.32
C SER A 108 -69.77 -63.53 57.13
N ALA A 109 -70.24 -64.77 57.13
CA ALA A 109 -70.12 -65.65 55.99
C ALA A 109 -71.44 -66.39 55.78
N SER A 110 -71.75 -66.73 54.54
CA SER A 110 -72.95 -67.48 54.21
C SER A 110 -72.69 -68.50 53.11
N PRO A 111 -73.58 -69.51 52.95
CA PRO A 111 -73.42 -70.48 51.86
C PRO A 111 -73.46 -69.84 50.47
N GLY A 112 -74.01 -68.62 50.35
CA GLY A 112 -74.06 -67.83 49.12
C GLY A 112 -72.88 -66.88 48.92
N GLY A 113 -72.02 -66.70 49.93
CA GLY A 113 -70.92 -65.75 49.94
C GLY A 113 -71.34 -64.37 50.41
N ASP A 114 -70.68 -63.88 51.46
CA ASP A 114 -70.84 -62.52 51.94
C ASP A 114 -69.65 -61.67 51.48
N LEU A 115 -69.93 -60.46 51.00
CA LEU A 115 -68.94 -59.53 50.45
C LEU A 115 -68.22 -58.75 51.56
N HIS A 116 -66.89 -58.73 51.49
CA HIS A 116 -66.04 -57.97 52.40
C HIS A 116 -64.96 -57.18 51.69
N ILE A 117 -64.47 -56.15 52.38
CA ILE A 117 -63.39 -55.28 51.93
C ILE A 117 -62.32 -55.26 53.01
N PHE A 118 -61.07 -55.45 52.61
CA PHE A 118 -59.89 -55.18 53.43
C PHE A 118 -59.08 -54.09 52.74
N VAL A 119 -58.81 -53.00 53.46
CA VAL A 119 -57.95 -51.92 52.95
C VAL A 119 -56.59 -52.06 53.61
N TRP A 120 -55.57 -52.35 52.81
CA TRP A 120 -54.18 -52.45 53.24
C TRP A 120 -53.51 -51.08 53.16
N ASP A 121 -53.00 -50.57 54.29
CA ASP A 121 -52.12 -49.40 54.34
C ASP A 121 -50.71 -49.84 53.94
N ALA A 122 -50.45 -49.89 52.64
CA ALA A 122 -49.19 -50.37 52.08
C ALA A 122 -48.01 -49.43 52.42
N ASP A 123 -48.26 -48.14 52.65
CA ASP A 123 -47.24 -47.15 53.04
C ASP A 123 -47.02 -47.09 54.56
N ASN A 124 -47.62 -48.02 55.32
CA ASN A 124 -47.37 -48.11 56.74
C ASN A 124 -45.87 -48.29 57.01
N ALA A 125 -45.34 -47.63 58.04
CA ALA A 125 -43.92 -47.72 58.40
C ALA A 125 -43.43 -49.16 58.65
N SER A 126 -44.34 -50.10 58.95
CA SER A 126 -44.04 -51.52 59.17
C SER A 126 -44.15 -52.38 57.90
N ASP A 127 -44.68 -51.83 56.81
CA ASP A 127 -45.05 -52.57 55.60
C ASP A 127 -44.12 -52.22 54.42
N LEU A 128 -44.55 -51.37 53.48
CA LEU A 128 -43.81 -50.98 52.26
C LEU A 128 -43.69 -49.44 52.12
N PRO A 129 -43.13 -48.72 53.10
CA PRO A 129 -42.97 -47.27 53.00
C PRO A 129 -41.97 -46.90 51.90
N GLY A 130 -42.35 -45.97 51.02
CA GLY A 130 -41.50 -45.51 49.89
C GLY A 130 -41.24 -46.55 48.79
N TYR A 131 -41.88 -47.73 48.83
CA TYR A 131 -41.65 -48.79 47.86
C TYR A 131 -42.38 -48.53 46.53
N VAL A 132 -41.69 -48.84 45.42
CA VAL A 132 -42.26 -48.86 44.07
C VAL A 132 -42.01 -50.21 43.42
N GLY A 133 -43.07 -51.00 43.20
CA GLY A 133 -42.94 -52.35 42.63
C GLY A 133 -44.17 -53.23 42.83
N ASP A 134 -44.07 -54.50 42.43
CA ASP A 134 -45.17 -55.46 42.57
C ASP A 134 -45.14 -56.14 43.95
N ALA A 135 -46.30 -56.21 44.60
CA ALA A 135 -46.52 -56.90 45.88
C ALA A 135 -47.69 -57.89 45.75
N THR A 136 -47.53 -59.12 46.24
CA THR A 136 -48.56 -60.15 46.28
C THR A 136 -49.19 -60.22 47.66
N VAL A 137 -50.52 -60.17 47.75
CA VAL A 137 -51.30 -60.22 48.99
C VAL A 137 -52.08 -61.52 49.07
N ARG A 138 -52.06 -62.16 50.24
CA ARG A 138 -52.71 -63.42 50.59
C ARG A 138 -53.76 -63.22 51.68
N ILE A 139 -54.95 -63.78 51.50
CA ILE A 139 -56.00 -63.84 52.52
C ILE A 139 -56.27 -65.29 52.89
N THR A 140 -56.17 -65.63 54.18
CA THR A 140 -56.44 -66.96 54.72
C THR A 140 -57.65 -66.91 55.67
N PRO A 141 -58.81 -67.51 55.34
CA PRO A 141 -59.98 -67.50 56.21
C PRO A 141 -59.93 -68.64 57.23
N SER A 142 -60.56 -68.46 58.38
CA SER A 142 -60.60 -69.44 59.47
C SER A 142 -61.83 -69.27 60.35
N ASP A 143 -62.36 -70.37 60.86
CA ASP A 143 -63.46 -70.36 61.83
C ASP A 143 -63.26 -71.49 62.86
N ALA A 144 -64.29 -71.76 63.67
CA ALA A 144 -64.28 -72.83 64.67
C ALA A 144 -64.09 -74.24 64.08
N SER A 145 -64.27 -74.43 62.77
CA SER A 145 -64.11 -75.71 62.07
C SER A 145 -62.71 -75.91 61.46
N GLY A 146 -61.89 -74.86 61.38
CA GLY A 146 -60.50 -74.90 60.95
C GLY A 146 -60.12 -73.77 60.00
N GLN A 147 -58.89 -73.80 59.47
CA GLN A 147 -58.44 -72.85 58.44
C GLN A 147 -58.85 -73.31 57.04
N GLY A 148 -59.29 -72.36 56.22
CA GLY A 148 -59.58 -72.52 54.81
C GLY A 148 -58.37 -72.36 53.91
N VAL A 149 -58.55 -72.60 52.61
CA VAL A 149 -57.50 -72.42 51.60
C VAL A 149 -57.31 -70.93 51.33
N PRO A 150 -56.05 -70.42 51.31
CA PRO A 150 -55.80 -69.01 51.03
C PRO A 150 -56.07 -68.64 49.57
N ALA A 151 -56.45 -67.38 49.34
CA ALA A 151 -56.47 -66.75 48.02
C ALA A 151 -55.40 -65.65 47.94
N GLU A 152 -54.80 -65.49 46.77
CA GLU A 152 -53.70 -64.54 46.53
C GLU A 152 -54.00 -63.60 45.35
N VAL A 153 -53.45 -62.39 45.38
CA VAL A 153 -53.55 -61.39 44.31
C VAL A 153 -52.29 -60.52 44.27
N THR A 154 -51.74 -60.26 43.08
CA THR A 154 -50.60 -59.32 42.91
C THR A 154 -51.09 -57.94 42.52
N VAL A 155 -50.57 -56.92 43.20
CA VAL A 155 -50.83 -55.49 42.98
C VAL A 155 -49.53 -54.74 42.77
N ARG A 156 -49.54 -53.69 41.95
CA ARG A 156 -48.40 -52.75 41.85
C ARG A 156 -48.61 -51.63 42.87
N VAL A 157 -47.59 -51.42 43.70
CA VAL A 157 -47.54 -50.41 44.76
C VAL A 157 -46.60 -49.29 44.31
N ASP A 158 -47.04 -48.05 44.46
CA ASP A 158 -46.25 -46.85 44.20
C ASP A 158 -46.43 -45.85 45.36
N ASN A 159 -45.63 -46.06 46.40
CA ASN A 159 -45.61 -45.28 47.64
C ASN A 159 -44.56 -44.16 47.64
N ASN A 160 -43.97 -43.86 46.49
CA ASN A 160 -42.98 -42.79 46.38
C ASN A 160 -43.60 -41.39 46.60
N SER A 161 -42.91 -40.51 47.32
CA SER A 161 -43.36 -39.14 47.57
C SER A 161 -42.84 -38.19 46.48
N PRO A 162 -43.63 -37.22 45.99
CA PRO A 162 -43.09 -36.23 45.05
C PRO A 162 -42.03 -35.34 45.72
N PRO A 163 -40.96 -34.95 45.00
CA PRO A 163 -39.96 -34.05 45.53
C PRO A 163 -40.53 -32.65 45.77
N THR A 164 -39.87 -31.89 46.63
CA THR A 164 -40.23 -30.51 46.95
C THR A 164 -39.04 -29.58 46.73
N VAL A 165 -39.34 -28.34 46.38
CA VAL A 165 -38.33 -27.29 46.18
C VAL A 165 -38.63 -26.10 47.10
N SER A 166 -37.57 -25.52 47.65
CA SER A 166 -37.64 -24.34 48.52
C SER A 166 -36.50 -23.37 48.22
N GLY A 167 -36.54 -22.17 48.80
CA GLY A 167 -35.42 -21.22 48.70
C GLY A 167 -35.22 -20.56 47.33
N VAL A 168 -36.17 -20.66 46.39
CA VAL A 168 -36.05 -20.09 45.03
C VAL A 168 -35.85 -18.57 45.09
N ALA A 169 -34.65 -18.08 44.79
CA ALA A 169 -34.31 -16.66 44.78
C ALA A 169 -33.13 -16.35 43.86
N PRO A 170 -33.11 -15.18 43.20
CA PRO A 170 -31.91 -14.73 42.50
C PRO A 170 -30.82 -14.31 43.49
N GLN A 171 -29.56 -14.46 43.10
CA GLN A 171 -28.41 -14.04 43.91
C GLN A 171 -28.24 -12.50 43.98
N SER A 172 -28.86 -11.75 43.07
CA SER A 172 -28.86 -10.28 43.05
C SER A 172 -30.23 -9.72 42.67
N ASN A 173 -30.53 -8.49 43.11
CA ASN A 173 -31.70 -7.72 42.69
C ASN A 173 -31.37 -6.22 42.79
N PRO A 174 -31.34 -5.45 41.68
CA PRO A 174 -31.61 -5.90 40.30
C PRO A 174 -30.56 -6.91 39.78
N ALA A 175 -31.00 -7.83 38.93
CA ALA A 175 -30.20 -8.84 38.25
C ALA A 175 -30.07 -8.51 36.75
N GLY A 176 -29.20 -9.17 35.99
CA GLY A 176 -29.07 -8.93 34.54
C GLY A 176 -28.00 -9.80 33.88
N GLY A 177 -28.08 -10.00 32.57
CA GLY A 177 -27.15 -10.85 31.82
C GLY A 177 -27.35 -12.34 32.11
N SER A 178 -26.47 -12.91 32.94
CA SER A 178 -26.59 -14.29 33.43
C SER A 178 -27.00 -14.25 34.91
N VAL A 179 -28.25 -14.62 35.18
CA VAL A 179 -28.85 -14.54 36.51
C VAL A 179 -28.84 -15.89 37.20
N THR A 180 -28.06 -16.01 38.27
CA THR A 180 -28.04 -17.23 39.10
C THR A 180 -29.24 -17.27 40.05
N ILE A 181 -30.02 -18.35 39.98
CA ILE A 181 -31.15 -18.66 40.84
C ILE A 181 -30.74 -19.79 41.80
N ASP A 182 -30.74 -19.49 43.10
CA ASP A 182 -30.52 -20.48 44.16
C ASP A 182 -31.82 -21.21 44.48
N TYR A 183 -31.75 -22.53 44.74
CA TYR A 183 -32.87 -23.33 45.21
C TYR A 183 -32.41 -24.58 45.97
N THR A 184 -33.29 -25.16 46.77
CA THR A 184 -33.01 -26.39 47.55
C THR A 184 -34.02 -27.47 47.23
N LEU A 185 -33.54 -28.65 46.83
CA LEU A 185 -34.35 -29.84 46.55
C LEU A 185 -34.40 -30.77 47.74
N THR A 186 -35.60 -31.13 48.17
CA THR A 186 -35.86 -32.07 49.27
C THR A 186 -36.77 -33.18 48.78
N ASP A 187 -36.35 -34.42 49.00
CA ASP A 187 -37.07 -35.63 48.63
C ASP A 187 -37.08 -36.60 49.83
N ALA A 188 -38.22 -37.26 50.08
CA ALA A 188 -38.36 -38.06 51.30
C ALA A 188 -37.63 -39.42 51.18
N GLU A 189 -37.40 -39.88 49.96
CA GLU A 189 -36.75 -41.14 49.61
C GLU A 189 -35.28 -40.93 49.21
N GLY A 190 -34.91 -39.70 48.83
CA GLY A 190 -33.55 -39.30 48.43
C GLY A 190 -33.28 -39.57 46.95
N ASP A 191 -34.32 -39.62 46.13
CA ASP A 191 -34.22 -39.94 44.71
C ASP A 191 -33.63 -38.78 43.90
N SER A 192 -32.94 -39.12 42.80
CA SER A 192 -32.40 -38.11 41.90
C SER A 192 -33.54 -37.38 41.20
N CYS A 193 -33.48 -36.05 41.25
CA CYS A 193 -34.53 -35.17 40.76
C CYS A 193 -34.16 -34.53 39.42
N SER A 194 -35.18 -34.02 38.74
CA SER A 194 -35.09 -33.08 37.64
C SER A 194 -35.89 -31.83 38.00
N ILE A 195 -35.63 -30.73 37.30
CA ILE A 195 -36.40 -29.50 37.46
C ILE A 195 -36.85 -28.95 36.11
N THR A 196 -37.97 -28.26 36.12
CA THR A 196 -38.39 -27.36 35.04
C THR A 196 -38.35 -25.94 35.58
N VAL A 197 -37.61 -25.04 34.89
CA VAL A 197 -37.49 -23.63 35.26
C VAL A 197 -38.22 -22.77 34.25
N GLU A 198 -39.13 -21.94 34.73
CA GLU A 198 -39.90 -21.01 33.91
C GLU A 198 -39.88 -19.61 34.52
N TYR A 199 -39.94 -18.58 33.70
CA TYR A 199 -40.05 -17.18 34.11
C TYR A 199 -41.37 -16.56 33.65
N SER A 200 -41.70 -15.44 34.28
CA SER A 200 -42.87 -14.63 33.97
C SER A 200 -42.53 -13.15 34.13
N VAL A 201 -42.89 -12.34 33.14
CA VAL A 201 -42.81 -10.87 33.16
C VAL A 201 -44.16 -10.18 33.44
N ASP A 202 -45.24 -10.95 33.64
CA ASP A 202 -46.60 -10.45 33.83
C ASP A 202 -47.22 -10.87 35.18
N ASN A 203 -46.37 -10.93 36.21
CA ASN A 203 -46.73 -11.29 37.59
C ASN A 203 -47.42 -12.67 37.73
N GLY A 204 -47.02 -13.62 36.89
CA GLY A 204 -47.38 -15.04 36.97
C GLY A 204 -48.59 -15.45 36.15
N THR A 205 -49.03 -14.59 35.23
CA THR A 205 -50.19 -14.86 34.36
C THR A 205 -49.81 -15.77 33.20
N THR A 206 -48.65 -15.56 32.60
CA THR A 206 -48.07 -16.41 31.56
C THR A 206 -46.65 -16.84 31.94
N TRP A 207 -46.25 -18.03 31.50
CA TRP A 207 -44.97 -18.64 31.86
C TRP A 207 -44.24 -19.10 30.60
N GLN A 208 -42.94 -18.81 30.56
CA GLN A 208 -42.03 -19.17 29.47
C GLN A 208 -40.84 -19.94 30.03
N MET A 209 -40.27 -20.84 29.24
CA MET A 209 -39.10 -21.62 29.66
C MET A 209 -37.89 -20.71 29.81
N ALA A 210 -37.20 -20.79 30.95
CA ALA A 210 -35.94 -20.09 31.17
C ALA A 210 -34.81 -20.83 30.45
N THR A 211 -34.10 -20.15 29.56
CA THR A 211 -32.94 -20.70 28.86
C THR A 211 -31.77 -20.86 29.84
N GLU A 212 -31.27 -22.08 29.93
CA GLU A 212 -30.10 -22.41 30.75
C GLU A 212 -28.83 -21.73 30.21
N GLY A 213 -28.19 -20.92 31.05
CA GLY A 213 -26.89 -20.32 30.83
C GLY A 213 -25.74 -21.19 31.35
N THR A 214 -24.51 -20.78 31.09
CA THR A 214 -23.31 -21.53 31.54
C THR A 214 -23.06 -21.34 33.03
N GLY A 215 -22.75 -22.43 33.75
CA GLY A 215 -22.22 -22.38 35.12
C GLY A 215 -23.17 -22.79 36.25
N GLY A 216 -24.40 -23.19 35.96
CA GLY A 216 -25.32 -23.81 36.93
C GLY A 216 -25.17 -25.33 37.05
N ASP A 217 -25.96 -25.94 37.93
CA ASP A 217 -25.94 -27.38 38.22
C ASP A 217 -26.74 -28.25 37.22
N GLY A 218 -27.34 -27.62 36.20
CA GLY A 218 -28.19 -28.28 35.23
C GLY A 218 -29.63 -28.49 35.70
N VAL A 219 -30.43 -29.18 34.87
CA VAL A 219 -31.87 -29.41 35.12
C VAL A 219 -32.24 -30.88 35.36
N SER A 220 -31.29 -31.81 35.36
CA SER A 220 -31.55 -33.26 35.49
C SER A 220 -30.46 -33.98 36.29
N ASN A 221 -30.78 -35.15 36.85
CA ASN A 221 -29.90 -35.94 37.72
C ASN A 221 -29.38 -35.17 38.95
N LEU A 222 -30.20 -34.27 39.47
CA LEU A 222 -29.89 -33.43 40.62
C LEU A 222 -30.04 -34.24 41.91
N SER A 223 -29.01 -34.24 42.75
CA SER A 223 -29.07 -34.93 44.04
C SER A 223 -30.09 -34.29 44.99
N SER A 224 -30.81 -35.09 45.75
CA SER A 224 -31.75 -34.64 46.78
C SER A 224 -31.43 -35.32 48.12
N SER A 225 -32.08 -34.89 49.19
CA SER A 225 -32.05 -35.60 50.49
C SER A 225 -33.27 -35.25 51.33
N THR A 226 -33.49 -36.03 52.39
CA THR A 226 -34.56 -35.78 53.37
C THR A 226 -34.41 -34.45 54.11
N THR A 227 -33.20 -33.87 54.14
CA THR A 227 -32.91 -32.56 54.76
C THR A 227 -32.75 -31.42 53.76
N GLY A 228 -32.79 -31.72 52.46
CA GLY A 228 -32.56 -30.76 51.38
C GLY A 228 -31.11 -30.72 50.87
N VAL A 229 -30.93 -30.48 49.57
CA VAL A 229 -29.64 -30.20 48.91
C VAL A 229 -29.75 -28.91 48.11
N ALA A 230 -28.80 -27.99 48.29
CA ALA A 230 -28.78 -26.71 47.59
C ALA A 230 -28.19 -26.87 46.17
N HIS A 231 -28.79 -26.16 45.22
CA HIS A 231 -28.43 -26.13 43.81
C HIS A 231 -28.61 -24.72 43.25
N THR A 232 -28.03 -24.50 42.08
CA THR A 232 -28.06 -23.25 41.33
C THR A 232 -28.49 -23.49 39.89
N PHE A 233 -29.34 -22.60 39.37
CA PHE A 233 -29.70 -22.55 37.96
C PHE A 233 -29.29 -21.19 37.40
N VAL A 234 -28.41 -21.16 36.40
CA VAL A 234 -28.03 -19.91 35.73
C VAL A 234 -28.97 -19.67 34.57
N TRP A 235 -29.66 -18.54 34.60
CA TRP A 235 -30.61 -18.10 33.58
C TRP A 235 -29.95 -17.07 32.64
N ASP A 236 -29.95 -17.34 31.34
CA ASP A 236 -29.54 -16.36 30.32
C ASP A 236 -30.70 -15.40 30.00
N THR A 237 -30.77 -14.29 30.76
CA THR A 237 -31.83 -13.30 30.59
C THR A 237 -31.71 -12.52 29.29
N LEU A 238 -30.52 -12.40 28.70
CA LEU A 238 -30.32 -11.68 27.44
C LEU A 238 -30.95 -12.44 26.27
N LYS A 239 -30.84 -13.76 26.27
CA LYS A 239 -31.46 -14.60 25.25
C LYS A 239 -32.99 -14.62 25.33
N ASP A 240 -33.53 -14.57 26.54
CA ASP A 240 -34.97 -14.71 26.78
C ASP A 240 -35.72 -13.37 26.80
N LEU A 241 -35.12 -12.32 27.34
CA LEU A 241 -35.74 -11.00 27.53
C LEU A 241 -35.12 -9.90 26.64
N GLY A 242 -34.05 -10.20 25.92
CA GLY A 242 -33.31 -9.19 25.15
C GLY A 242 -32.67 -8.13 26.05
N TYR A 243 -32.31 -6.98 25.47
CA TYR A 243 -31.65 -5.88 26.18
C TYR A 243 -32.61 -4.98 26.98
N ALA A 244 -33.89 -5.33 27.09
CA ALA A 244 -34.88 -4.52 27.79
C ALA A 244 -34.84 -4.74 29.32
N ASN A 245 -35.16 -3.68 30.07
CA ASN A 245 -35.30 -3.75 31.52
C ASN A 245 -36.73 -4.17 31.90
N TYR A 246 -36.86 -5.16 32.78
CA TYR A 246 -38.14 -5.68 33.26
C TYR A 246 -38.21 -5.54 34.78
N THR A 247 -39.33 -5.02 35.29
CA THR A 247 -39.58 -4.95 36.73
C THR A 247 -40.56 -6.03 37.15
N GLY A 248 -40.38 -6.57 38.36
CA GLY A 248 -41.30 -7.56 38.92
C GLY A 248 -41.31 -8.93 38.21
N VAL A 249 -40.17 -9.32 37.63
CA VAL A 249 -39.95 -10.66 37.06
C VAL A 249 -40.02 -11.69 38.18
N ILE A 250 -40.69 -12.82 37.92
CA ILE A 250 -40.70 -13.97 38.83
C ILE A 250 -40.25 -15.22 38.09
N VAL A 251 -39.52 -16.08 38.79
CA VAL A 251 -39.16 -17.42 38.31
C VAL A 251 -39.89 -18.48 39.13
N ARG A 252 -40.24 -19.60 38.52
CA ARG A 252 -40.74 -20.78 39.23
C ARG A 252 -39.95 -22.01 38.86
N ILE A 253 -39.75 -22.88 39.84
CA ILE A 253 -39.08 -24.16 39.69
C ILE A 253 -40.06 -25.27 40.06
N THR A 254 -40.25 -26.24 39.17
CA THR A 254 -41.05 -27.45 39.40
C THR A 254 -40.12 -28.66 39.47
N PRO A 255 -39.94 -29.29 40.65
CA PRO A 255 -39.12 -30.48 40.77
C PRO A 255 -39.91 -31.72 40.34
N ALA A 256 -39.24 -32.73 39.83
CA ALA A 256 -39.85 -34.01 39.47
C ALA A 256 -38.84 -35.14 39.59
N ASP A 257 -39.28 -36.27 40.09
CA ASP A 257 -38.59 -37.55 40.03
C ASP A 257 -39.45 -38.50 39.13
N THR A 258 -39.75 -39.71 39.56
CA THR A 258 -40.85 -40.52 39.01
C THR A 258 -42.24 -39.87 39.18
N LYS A 259 -42.40 -38.88 40.06
CA LYS A 259 -43.61 -38.06 40.25
C LYS A 259 -43.30 -36.55 40.18
N PRO A 260 -44.20 -35.74 39.61
CA PRO A 260 -44.04 -34.29 39.62
C PRO A 260 -44.37 -33.71 41.01
N GLY A 261 -43.46 -32.88 41.51
CA GLY A 261 -43.66 -32.05 42.69
C GLY A 261 -44.41 -30.76 42.40
N ASN A 262 -44.69 -29.98 43.45
CA ASN A 262 -45.34 -28.68 43.32
C ASN A 262 -44.32 -27.59 42.95
N ALA A 263 -44.70 -26.71 42.02
CA ALA A 263 -43.88 -25.56 41.64
C ALA A 263 -43.71 -24.57 42.80
N LYS A 264 -42.52 -24.00 42.94
CA LYS A 264 -42.22 -22.89 43.86
C LYS A 264 -41.78 -21.65 43.10
N GLN A 265 -42.39 -20.51 43.40
CA GLN A 265 -42.04 -19.21 42.85
C GLN A 265 -41.01 -18.48 43.71
N SER A 266 -40.19 -17.65 43.08
CA SER A 266 -39.40 -16.60 43.73
C SER A 266 -40.29 -15.43 44.17
N ALA A 267 -39.72 -14.52 44.97
CA ALA A 267 -40.24 -13.16 45.06
C ALA A 267 -40.01 -12.42 43.72
N PRO A 268 -40.82 -11.39 43.39
CA PRO A 268 -40.54 -10.53 42.25
C PRO A 268 -39.20 -9.81 42.38
N PHE A 269 -38.43 -9.76 41.29
CA PHE A 269 -37.15 -9.07 41.19
C PHE A 269 -37.02 -8.34 39.85
N ASP A 270 -36.10 -7.38 39.78
CA ASP A 270 -35.89 -6.59 38.57
C ASP A 270 -34.76 -7.20 37.73
N VAL A 271 -34.95 -7.23 36.41
CA VAL A 271 -33.95 -7.67 35.43
C VAL A 271 -33.55 -6.47 34.58
N ASN A 272 -32.31 -6.01 34.73
CA ASN A 272 -31.73 -4.91 34.00
C ASN A 272 -30.71 -5.44 32.97
N ASN A 273 -31.13 -5.52 31.71
CA ASN A 273 -30.29 -6.00 30.60
C ASN A 273 -29.77 -4.85 29.72
N ASN A 274 -29.80 -3.60 30.20
CA ASN A 274 -29.36 -2.43 29.41
C ASN A 274 -27.91 -2.55 28.93
N GLU A 275 -27.67 -2.21 27.67
CA GLU A 275 -26.35 -2.10 27.06
C GLU A 275 -25.96 -0.63 26.95
N ALA A 276 -24.71 -0.28 27.29
CA ALA A 276 -24.26 1.10 27.19
C ALA A 276 -24.22 1.58 25.73
N PRO A 277 -24.57 2.85 25.44
CA PRO A 277 -24.51 3.37 24.08
C PRO A 277 -23.07 3.39 23.56
N SER A 278 -22.93 3.33 22.25
CA SER A 278 -21.64 3.47 21.56
C SER A 278 -21.69 4.56 20.51
N VAL A 279 -20.52 5.03 20.08
CA VAL A 279 -20.38 6.13 19.12
C VAL A 279 -19.37 5.78 18.04
N ALA A 280 -19.59 6.23 16.82
CA ALA A 280 -18.59 6.26 15.77
C ALA A 280 -18.37 7.70 15.31
N ILE A 281 -17.12 8.13 15.23
CA ILE A 281 -16.76 9.48 14.78
C ILE A 281 -16.38 9.41 13.30
N THR A 282 -16.90 10.33 12.50
CA THR A 282 -16.43 10.56 11.12
C THR A 282 -15.37 11.66 11.16
N THR A 283 -14.11 11.28 10.95
CA THR A 283 -12.98 12.22 10.93
C THR A 283 -13.18 13.26 9.82
N PRO A 284 -13.07 14.57 10.12
CA PRO A 284 -13.10 15.61 9.09
C PRO A 284 -12.02 15.39 8.03
N SER A 285 -12.41 15.44 6.76
CA SER A 285 -11.47 15.33 5.64
C SER A 285 -11.01 16.71 5.16
N GLY A 286 -9.73 16.85 4.86
CA GLY A 286 -9.15 18.11 4.36
C GLY A 286 -8.87 19.14 5.47
N GLU A 287 -8.32 20.29 5.07
CA GLU A 287 -7.93 21.38 5.97
C GLU A 287 -9.16 22.06 6.58
N GLN A 288 -9.24 22.04 7.92
CA GLN A 288 -10.29 22.70 8.69
C GLN A 288 -9.79 24.02 9.26
N SER A 289 -10.66 25.01 9.44
CA SER A 289 -10.32 26.29 10.09
C SER A 289 -11.56 26.93 10.72
N GLY A 290 -11.40 27.66 11.81
CA GLY A 290 -12.51 28.33 12.46
C GLY A 290 -13.48 27.34 13.11
N ASN A 291 -14.76 27.39 12.73
CA ASN A 291 -15.76 26.47 13.25
C ASN A 291 -15.75 25.15 12.48
N VAL A 292 -15.41 24.05 13.13
CA VAL A 292 -15.21 22.73 12.50
C VAL A 292 -16.38 21.80 12.82
N ALA A 293 -17.02 21.23 11.81
CA ALA A 293 -18.11 20.27 12.00
C ALA A 293 -17.57 18.84 12.21
N ILE A 294 -17.79 18.29 13.40
CA ILE A 294 -17.47 16.91 13.76
C ILE A 294 -18.75 16.09 13.66
N THR A 295 -18.83 15.19 12.67
CA THR A 295 -20.00 14.31 12.49
C THR A 295 -19.76 13.01 13.25
N TYR A 296 -20.76 12.54 13.97
CA TYR A 296 -20.69 11.28 14.72
C TYR A 296 -22.04 10.55 14.69
N THR A 297 -22.00 9.23 14.86
CA THR A 297 -23.20 8.38 14.86
C THR A 297 -23.31 7.68 16.21
N LEU A 298 -24.47 7.80 16.85
CA LEU A 298 -24.78 7.15 18.14
C LEU A 298 -25.59 5.87 17.93
N TYR A 299 -25.11 4.79 18.53
CA TYR A 299 -25.76 3.48 18.52
C TYR A 299 -26.20 3.11 19.93
N ASP A 300 -27.41 2.61 20.05
CA ASP A 300 -27.94 2.11 21.31
C ASP A 300 -28.98 1.02 21.02
N SER A 301 -28.82 -0.15 21.64
CA SER A 301 -29.67 -1.33 21.40
C SER A 301 -31.13 -1.09 21.82
N ASN A 302 -31.39 -0.12 22.68
CA ASN A 302 -32.69 0.20 23.25
C ASN A 302 -33.25 1.54 22.75
N SER A 303 -32.46 2.30 21.98
CA SER A 303 -32.77 3.65 21.48
C SER A 303 -33.01 4.67 22.59
N ASP A 304 -32.36 4.48 23.74
CA ASP A 304 -32.49 5.41 24.87
C ASP A 304 -31.84 6.76 24.55
N PRO A 305 -32.35 7.88 25.08
CA PRO A 305 -31.71 9.18 24.89
C PRO A 305 -30.28 9.18 25.44
N VAL A 306 -29.33 9.66 24.63
CA VAL A 306 -27.90 9.64 24.93
C VAL A 306 -27.39 11.06 25.19
N ASP A 307 -26.60 11.22 26.24
CA ASP A 307 -25.77 12.38 26.50
C ASP A 307 -24.33 12.09 26.04
N ILE A 308 -23.59 13.10 25.61
CA ILE A 308 -22.19 12.95 25.15
C ILE A 308 -21.24 13.92 25.84
N GLU A 309 -20.01 13.48 26.04
CA GLU A 309 -18.86 14.33 26.37
C GLU A 309 -17.89 14.38 25.19
N VAL A 310 -17.43 15.57 24.84
CA VAL A 310 -16.54 15.81 23.68
C VAL A 310 -15.25 16.48 24.13
N GLN A 311 -14.11 15.90 23.78
CA GLN A 311 -12.78 16.44 24.04
C GLN A 311 -11.95 16.49 22.75
N TRP A 312 -11.01 17.43 22.69
CA TRP A 312 -10.04 17.56 21.61
C TRP A 312 -8.61 17.40 22.16
N TYR A 313 -7.71 16.93 21.31
CA TYR A 313 -6.30 16.75 21.66
C TYR A 313 -5.49 17.94 21.17
N ASP A 314 -4.77 18.60 22.08
CA ASP A 314 -3.77 19.60 21.76
C ASP A 314 -2.41 18.92 21.58
N PRO A 315 -1.93 18.75 20.33
CA PRO A 315 -0.64 18.09 20.09
C PRO A 315 0.55 18.94 20.53
N VAL A 316 0.38 20.25 20.74
CA VAL A 316 1.45 21.15 21.20
C VAL A 316 1.64 21.05 22.71
N ALA A 317 0.53 20.97 23.45
CA ALA A 317 0.55 20.82 24.90
C ALA A 317 0.52 19.34 25.36
N ASP A 318 0.38 18.40 24.43
CA ASP A 318 0.28 16.94 24.65
C ASP A 318 -0.82 16.57 25.66
N GLN A 319 -2.01 17.13 25.51
CA GLN A 319 -3.11 16.91 26.45
C GLN A 319 -4.49 16.94 25.80
N TRP A 320 -5.45 16.26 26.43
CA TRP A 320 -6.86 16.31 26.07
C TRP A 320 -7.58 17.42 26.82
N ASN A 321 -8.32 18.26 26.10
CA ASN A 321 -9.09 19.37 26.64
C ASN A 321 -10.58 19.24 26.26
N PRO A 322 -11.51 19.75 27.08
CA PRO A 322 -12.91 19.89 26.67
C PRO A 322 -13.03 20.72 25.40
N ALA A 323 -13.87 20.28 24.46
CA ALA A 323 -14.11 21.01 23.21
C ALA A 323 -15.20 22.08 23.39
N THR A 324 -14.89 23.32 23.01
CA THR A 324 -15.83 24.43 23.04
C THR A 324 -16.82 24.31 21.89
N GLN A 325 -18.11 24.26 22.22
CA GLN A 325 -19.19 24.16 21.23
C GLN A 325 -19.55 25.53 20.65
N ALA A 326 -19.38 25.70 19.33
CA ALA A 326 -19.85 26.87 18.58
C ALA A 326 -21.24 26.65 17.94
N GLY A 327 -21.72 25.41 17.85
CA GLY A 327 -23.02 25.06 17.28
C GLY A 327 -23.23 23.54 17.12
N GLY A 328 -24.17 23.15 16.27
CA GLY A 328 -24.54 21.73 16.06
C GLY A 328 -25.66 21.28 16.99
N ASP A 329 -25.74 19.96 17.20
CA ASP A 329 -26.74 19.31 18.06
C ASP A 329 -26.42 19.50 19.56
N SER A 330 -27.44 19.34 20.41
CA SER A 330 -27.28 19.39 21.87
C SER A 330 -26.33 18.31 22.37
N LEU A 331 -25.61 18.53 23.47
CA LEU A 331 -24.80 17.47 24.10
C LEU A 331 -25.62 16.50 24.96
N THR A 332 -26.90 16.77 25.15
CA THR A 332 -27.80 15.95 25.98
C THR A 332 -29.11 15.62 25.29
N GLY A 333 -29.67 14.46 25.63
CA GLY A 333 -30.95 13.96 25.12
C GLY A 333 -30.94 13.66 23.62
N LEU A 334 -29.80 13.26 23.07
CA LEU A 334 -29.65 12.90 21.66
C LEU A 334 -30.37 11.59 21.36
N SER A 335 -30.98 11.52 20.18
CA SER A 335 -31.61 10.28 19.72
C SER A 335 -30.57 9.25 19.29
N SER A 336 -30.84 7.98 19.55
CA SER A 336 -29.99 6.84 19.22
C SER A 336 -30.85 5.73 18.60
N SER A 337 -30.23 4.75 17.96
CA SER A 337 -30.92 3.54 17.51
C SER A 337 -29.93 2.37 17.34
N PRO A 338 -30.41 1.12 17.25
CA PRO A 338 -29.53 -0.02 16.96
C PRO A 338 -28.82 0.11 15.61
N SER A 339 -29.45 0.79 14.64
CA SER A 339 -28.87 1.07 13.32
C SER A 339 -27.99 2.32 13.25
N GLY A 340 -27.89 3.08 14.34
CA GLY A 340 -27.18 4.35 14.40
C GLY A 340 -28.03 5.56 14.04
N VAL A 341 -27.80 6.69 14.71
CA VAL A 341 -28.36 8.01 14.36
C VAL A 341 -27.22 9.03 14.26
N SER A 342 -27.13 9.74 13.14
CA SER A 342 -26.09 10.73 12.88
C SER A 342 -26.40 12.08 13.51
N HIS A 343 -25.38 12.71 14.08
CA HIS A 343 -25.40 14.02 14.73
C HIS A 343 -24.14 14.81 14.36
N VAL A 344 -24.16 16.11 14.62
CA VAL A 344 -23.04 17.03 14.33
C VAL A 344 -22.72 17.88 15.55
N PHE A 345 -21.46 17.90 15.95
CA PHE A 345 -20.90 18.84 16.92
C PHE A 345 -20.07 19.89 16.18
N VAL A 346 -20.38 21.18 16.31
CA VAL A 346 -19.56 22.24 15.71
C VAL A 346 -18.59 22.80 16.76
N TRP A 347 -17.30 22.55 16.54
CA TRP A 347 -16.19 22.93 17.40
C TRP A 347 -15.68 24.35 17.09
N ASP A 348 -15.48 25.19 18.11
CA ASP A 348 -14.79 26.48 17.99
C ASP A 348 -13.27 26.29 18.12
N SER A 349 -12.61 25.96 17.01
CA SER A 349 -11.17 25.73 17.02
C SER A 349 -10.34 26.99 17.29
N LEU A 350 -10.88 28.19 17.03
CA LEU A 350 -10.15 29.44 17.26
C LEU A 350 -10.03 29.75 18.74
N THR A 351 -11.09 29.51 19.52
CA THR A 351 -11.06 29.66 20.97
C THR A 351 -10.16 28.62 21.63
N ASP A 352 -10.21 27.37 21.15
CA ASP A 352 -9.53 26.24 21.77
C ASP A 352 -8.06 26.09 21.33
N PHE A 353 -7.79 26.13 20.02
CA PHE A 353 -6.47 25.88 19.44
C PHE A 353 -5.70 27.16 19.09
N GLY A 354 -6.39 28.31 19.01
CA GLY A 354 -5.81 29.59 18.63
C GLY A 354 -5.48 29.69 17.15
N THR A 355 -4.67 30.68 16.76
CA THR A 355 -4.19 30.91 15.37
C THR A 355 -2.99 30.02 15.05
N LYS A 356 -3.13 28.71 15.25
CA LYS A 356 -2.07 27.73 15.02
C LYS A 356 -2.41 26.82 13.84
N PHE A 357 -1.40 26.09 13.38
CA PHE A 357 -1.55 25.00 12.43
C PHE A 357 -1.09 23.67 13.07
N SER A 358 -1.85 22.60 12.88
CA SER A 358 -1.39 21.22 13.14
C SER A 358 -2.22 20.19 12.37
N ASP A 359 -1.55 19.11 11.95
CA ASP A 359 -2.16 17.92 11.34
C ASP A 359 -2.40 16.78 12.35
N GLN A 360 -2.11 17.01 13.64
CA GLN A 360 -2.22 16.00 14.72
C GLN A 360 -3.40 16.24 15.66
N VAL A 361 -4.34 17.14 15.32
CA VAL A 361 -5.52 17.38 16.17
C VAL A 361 -6.45 16.18 16.08
N LYS A 362 -6.94 15.71 17.23
CA LYS A 362 -7.89 14.60 17.35
C LYS A 362 -9.10 14.99 18.16
N PHE A 363 -10.19 14.27 17.99
CA PHE A 363 -11.36 14.32 18.86
C PHE A 363 -11.56 13.01 19.57
N LYS A 364 -12.19 13.05 20.73
CA LYS A 364 -12.80 11.87 21.34
C LYS A 364 -14.16 12.18 21.91
N ILE A 365 -15.07 11.22 21.79
CA ILE A 365 -16.44 11.31 22.26
C ILE A 365 -16.75 10.13 23.16
N ARG A 366 -17.44 10.38 24.28
CA ARG A 366 -17.96 9.35 25.17
C ARG A 366 -19.47 9.51 25.36
N PRO A 367 -20.29 8.54 24.91
CA PRO A 367 -21.73 8.56 25.12
C PRO A 367 -22.13 7.97 26.48
N SER A 368 -23.28 8.38 26.99
CA SER A 368 -23.92 7.80 28.18
C SER A 368 -25.44 7.92 28.12
N ASP A 369 -26.15 6.89 28.56
CA ASP A 369 -27.58 6.95 28.82
C ASP A 369 -27.85 7.17 30.33
N ALA A 370 -29.11 7.15 30.76
CA ALA A 370 -29.51 7.40 32.15
C ALA A 370 -29.00 6.34 33.16
N THR A 371 -28.55 5.19 32.69
CA THR A 371 -28.22 3.99 33.46
C THR A 371 -26.82 3.43 33.19
N ALA A 372 -26.21 3.71 32.03
CA ALA A 372 -24.90 3.20 31.63
C ALA A 372 -24.07 4.22 30.82
N GLN A 373 -22.74 4.09 30.88
CA GLN A 373 -21.78 4.93 30.17
C GLN A 373 -20.96 4.09 29.19
N GLY A 374 -20.88 4.54 27.95
CA GLY A 374 -20.06 3.93 26.90
C GLY A 374 -18.58 4.27 27.02
N ASN A 375 -17.79 3.71 26.09
CA ASN A 375 -16.34 3.95 26.02
C ASN A 375 -16.01 5.25 25.28
N TRP A 376 -14.83 5.80 25.56
CA TRP A 376 -14.24 6.84 24.71
C TRP A 376 -13.91 6.25 23.34
N VAL A 377 -14.29 6.96 22.28
CA VAL A 377 -13.88 6.67 20.91
C VAL A 377 -13.14 7.89 20.39
N GLU A 378 -11.96 7.68 19.81
CA GLU A 378 -11.14 8.74 19.21
C GLU A 378 -11.36 8.79 17.70
N SER A 379 -11.23 9.99 17.12
CA SER A 379 -11.06 10.15 15.68
C SER A 379 -9.62 9.85 15.28
N ASP A 380 -9.41 9.63 13.99
CA ASP A 380 -8.07 9.79 13.41
C ASP A 380 -7.61 11.26 13.54
N PRO A 381 -6.30 11.54 13.49
CA PRO A 381 -5.81 12.91 13.40
C PRO A 381 -6.32 13.61 12.13
N PHE A 382 -6.61 14.90 12.23
CA PHE A 382 -7.00 15.75 11.10
C PHE A 382 -6.37 17.14 11.19
N ILE A 383 -6.41 17.87 10.07
CA ILE A 383 -5.74 19.15 9.89
C ILE A 383 -6.61 20.29 10.41
N VAL A 384 -6.04 21.10 11.30
CA VAL A 384 -6.61 22.38 11.75
C VAL A 384 -5.62 23.49 11.43
N ALA A 385 -6.01 24.39 10.54
CA ALA A 385 -5.21 25.47 10.02
C ALA A 385 -5.86 26.82 10.31
N ASN A 386 -5.76 27.25 11.56
CA ASN A 386 -6.16 28.59 11.97
C ASN A 386 -5.06 29.64 11.72
N ASN A 387 -3.88 29.22 11.27
CA ASN A 387 -2.89 30.09 10.62
C ASN A 387 -2.79 29.76 9.15
N LYS A 388 -2.76 30.77 8.27
CA LYS A 388 -2.46 30.54 6.86
C LYS A 388 -0.95 30.54 6.64
N ALA A 389 -0.52 29.89 5.55
CA ALA A 389 0.89 29.96 5.17
C ALA A 389 1.15 31.30 4.47
N PRO A 390 2.33 31.91 4.62
CA PRO A 390 2.66 33.12 3.90
C PRO A 390 2.78 32.84 2.39
N SER A 391 2.84 33.90 1.60
CA SER A 391 3.09 33.81 0.16
C SER A 391 4.02 34.92 -0.30
N ALA A 392 4.84 34.63 -1.30
CA ALA A 392 5.74 35.60 -1.91
C ALA A 392 5.30 35.87 -3.35
N SER A 393 5.50 37.11 -3.79
CA SER A 393 5.49 37.45 -5.21
C SER A 393 6.83 38.06 -5.59
N VAL A 394 7.37 37.64 -6.74
CA VAL A 394 8.69 38.04 -7.22
C VAL A 394 8.54 38.63 -8.61
N PRO A 395 8.53 39.97 -8.77
CA PRO A 395 8.65 40.59 -10.09
C PRO A 395 9.93 40.13 -10.79
N THR A 396 9.89 40.06 -12.12
CA THR A 396 11.08 39.67 -12.90
C THR A 396 12.14 40.77 -12.80
N PRO A 397 13.38 40.44 -12.39
CA PRO A 397 14.49 41.39 -12.42
C PRO A 397 14.67 42.02 -13.81
N ALA A 398 15.24 43.23 -13.87
CA ALA A 398 15.55 43.86 -15.15
C ALA A 398 16.53 42.98 -15.95
N SER A 399 16.48 42.98 -17.28
CA SER A 399 17.35 42.13 -18.09
C SER A 399 18.13 42.97 -19.11
N PRO A 400 19.46 42.78 -19.26
CA PRO A 400 20.33 41.87 -18.49
C PRO A 400 20.70 42.40 -17.10
N GLN A 401 21.02 41.51 -16.17
CA GLN A 401 21.69 41.79 -14.89
C GLN A 401 23.19 41.48 -14.97
N THR A 402 23.95 41.94 -13.97
CA THR A 402 25.39 41.68 -13.82
C THR A 402 25.67 40.78 -12.60
N ALA A 403 26.94 40.66 -12.21
CA ALA A 403 27.46 39.89 -11.08
C ALA A 403 26.70 39.99 -9.73
N SER A 404 26.04 41.12 -9.44
CA SER A 404 25.24 41.31 -8.22
C SER A 404 23.80 41.63 -8.61
N VAL A 405 22.87 40.73 -8.30
CA VAL A 405 21.47 40.78 -8.75
C VAL A 405 20.56 41.20 -7.60
N THR A 406 19.80 42.27 -7.79
CA THR A 406 18.81 42.72 -6.80
C THR A 406 17.45 42.05 -7.07
N ILE A 407 16.98 41.25 -6.12
CA ILE A 407 15.71 40.55 -6.14
C ILE A 407 14.72 41.28 -5.23
N LEU A 408 13.74 41.94 -5.84
CA LEU A 408 12.60 42.50 -5.11
C LEU A 408 11.53 41.42 -4.96
N TYR A 409 10.94 41.33 -3.77
CA TYR A 409 9.83 40.41 -3.51
C TYR A 409 8.84 41.02 -2.52
N THR A 410 7.60 40.56 -2.53
CA THR A 410 6.56 41.02 -1.61
C THR A 410 6.01 39.83 -0.83
N LEU A 411 6.07 39.90 0.50
CA LEU A 411 5.56 38.90 1.43
C LEU A 411 4.14 39.24 1.87
N THR A 412 3.21 38.33 1.62
CA THR A 412 1.80 38.45 2.00
C THR A 412 1.43 37.34 2.97
N ASP A 413 0.80 37.70 4.07
CA ASP A 413 0.40 36.77 5.14
C ASP A 413 -0.86 37.31 5.81
N ASP A 414 -1.89 36.48 5.97
CA ASP A 414 -3.21 36.92 6.46
C ASP A 414 -3.15 37.33 7.95
N GLU A 415 -2.20 36.77 8.71
CA GLU A 415 -2.01 36.98 10.13
C GLU A 415 -0.91 38.02 10.45
N SER A 416 -0.14 38.43 9.43
CA SER A 416 1.02 39.34 9.53
C SER A 416 2.17 38.77 10.37
N ASP A 417 2.35 37.45 10.34
CA ASP A 417 3.44 36.77 11.04
C ASP A 417 4.80 37.12 10.45
N LEU A 418 5.84 37.17 11.29
CA LEU A 418 7.20 37.35 10.81
C LEU A 418 7.62 36.15 9.96
N CYS A 419 8.13 36.43 8.78
CA CYS A 419 8.51 35.44 7.79
C CYS A 419 10.04 35.29 7.74
N ASN A 420 10.49 34.07 7.50
CA ASN A 420 11.80 33.78 6.94
C ASN A 420 11.62 33.50 5.44
N ILE A 421 12.71 33.56 4.67
CA ILE A 421 12.71 33.22 3.26
C ILE A 421 13.90 32.31 2.92
N ARG A 422 13.72 31.53 1.86
CA ARG A 422 14.80 30.89 1.12
C ARG A 422 14.75 31.39 -0.31
N VAL A 423 15.88 31.89 -0.81
CA VAL A 423 16.00 32.35 -2.20
C VAL A 423 16.81 31.34 -2.99
N GLU A 424 16.25 30.93 -4.12
CA GLU A 424 16.82 29.90 -4.98
C GLU A 424 16.80 30.36 -6.44
N TYR A 425 17.70 29.84 -7.24
CA TYR A 425 17.78 30.09 -8.68
C TYR A 425 17.80 28.77 -9.47
N THR A 426 17.45 28.86 -10.76
CA THR A 426 17.58 27.76 -11.72
C THR A 426 18.00 28.30 -13.08
N THR A 427 18.73 27.48 -13.84
CA THR A 427 19.17 27.79 -15.20
C THR A 427 18.46 26.90 -16.25
N ASP A 428 17.80 25.83 -15.82
CA ASP A 428 17.10 24.86 -16.69
C ASP A 428 15.57 24.80 -16.44
N GLY A 429 15.08 25.50 -15.40
CA GLY A 429 13.67 25.54 -15.02
C GLY A 429 13.21 24.37 -14.14
N VAL A 430 14.10 23.42 -13.85
CA VAL A 430 13.77 22.17 -13.13
C VAL A 430 14.59 22.06 -11.84
N ASN A 431 15.91 22.25 -11.93
CA ASN A 431 16.83 22.09 -10.81
C ASN A 431 17.06 23.44 -10.13
N TRP A 432 16.60 23.56 -8.89
CA TRP A 432 16.70 24.78 -8.08
C TRP A 432 17.85 24.68 -7.08
N GLN A 433 18.64 25.74 -6.97
CA GLN A 433 19.79 25.86 -6.07
C GLN A 433 19.69 27.10 -5.21
N THR A 434 20.12 27.03 -3.95
CA THR A 434 20.12 28.18 -3.04
C THR A 434 21.12 29.24 -3.51
N THR A 435 20.70 30.50 -3.53
CA THR A 435 21.56 31.63 -3.88
C THR A 435 22.53 32.00 -2.75
N SER A 436 23.75 32.39 -3.10
CA SER A 436 24.73 33.06 -2.22
C SER A 436 24.30 34.51 -1.96
N GLU A 437 24.28 34.89 -0.69
CA GLU A 437 23.94 36.25 -0.25
C GLU A 437 25.09 37.23 -0.47
N ASP A 438 24.85 38.34 -1.17
CA ASP A 438 25.79 39.47 -1.23
C ASP A 438 25.63 40.38 -0.01
N THR A 439 26.15 39.92 1.13
CA THR A 439 26.15 40.64 2.42
C THR A 439 26.91 41.98 2.39
N SER A 440 27.71 42.23 1.35
CA SER A 440 28.47 43.48 1.20
C SER A 440 27.59 44.64 0.73
N ASN A 441 26.43 44.34 0.14
CA ASN A 441 25.51 45.33 -0.39
C ASN A 441 24.62 45.93 0.72
N PRO A 442 24.61 47.26 0.92
CA PRO A 442 23.85 47.90 2.00
C PRO A 442 22.33 47.82 1.84
N ASN A 443 21.80 47.43 0.67
CA ASN A 443 20.37 47.26 0.42
C ASN A 443 19.86 45.84 0.73
N HIS A 444 20.74 44.93 1.16
CA HIS A 444 20.38 43.57 1.53
C HIS A 444 19.63 43.54 2.87
N GLU A 445 18.40 43.00 2.91
CA GLU A 445 17.55 42.97 4.13
C GLU A 445 17.65 41.68 4.96
N GLY A 446 18.39 40.68 4.49
CA GLY A 446 18.51 39.37 5.13
C GLY A 446 17.40 38.41 4.72
N VAL A 447 17.41 37.24 5.35
CA VAL A 447 16.47 36.12 5.04
C VAL A 447 15.56 35.72 6.20
N SER A 448 15.60 36.44 7.32
CA SER A 448 14.88 36.03 8.54
C SER A 448 14.24 37.19 9.28
N GLY A 449 13.07 36.94 9.90
CA GLY A 449 12.37 37.94 10.72
C GLY A 449 11.81 39.12 9.91
N LEU A 450 11.46 38.86 8.66
CA LEU A 450 10.92 39.84 7.71
C LEU A 450 9.44 40.08 7.99
N SER A 451 9.00 41.33 7.92
CA SER A 451 7.60 41.68 8.13
C SER A 451 6.72 41.20 6.98
N SER A 452 5.47 40.88 7.27
CA SER A 452 4.46 40.54 6.26
C SER A 452 3.16 41.31 6.56
N SER A 453 2.20 41.27 5.65
CA SER A 453 0.84 41.76 5.91
C SER A 453 -0.16 41.16 4.93
N PRO A 454 -1.48 41.24 5.18
CA PRO A 454 -2.49 40.73 4.25
C PRO A 454 -2.51 41.46 2.91
N THR A 455 -1.96 42.68 2.86
CA THR A 455 -1.82 43.47 1.63
C THR A 455 -0.44 43.38 0.99
N GLY A 456 0.49 42.65 1.60
CA GLY A 456 1.87 42.51 1.15
C GLY A 456 2.83 43.56 1.73
N VAL A 457 4.06 43.15 2.04
CA VAL A 457 5.20 44.04 2.37
C VAL A 457 6.36 43.74 1.42
N GLN A 458 6.92 44.78 0.79
CA GLN A 458 8.03 44.64 -0.15
C GLN A 458 9.37 44.59 0.58
N HIS A 459 10.25 43.70 0.12
CA HIS A 459 11.60 43.48 0.63
C HIS A 459 12.61 43.30 -0.51
N THR A 460 13.90 43.44 -0.16
CA THR A 460 15.04 43.34 -1.07
C THR A 460 16.02 42.26 -0.63
N PHE A 461 16.32 41.33 -1.52
CA PHE A 461 17.41 40.36 -1.38
C PHE A 461 18.45 40.64 -2.48
N VAL A 462 19.74 40.66 -2.12
CA VAL A 462 20.83 40.83 -3.08
C VAL A 462 21.61 39.52 -3.22
N TRP A 463 21.64 39.01 -4.44
CA TRP A 463 22.27 37.75 -4.84
C TRP A 463 23.66 37.99 -5.44
N ASP A 464 24.67 37.27 -4.93
CA ASP A 464 26.01 37.15 -5.52
C ASP A 464 26.00 36.13 -6.67
N ALA A 465 25.52 36.56 -7.83
CA ALA A 465 25.39 35.71 -9.01
C ALA A 465 26.73 35.35 -9.64
N GLN A 466 27.79 36.15 -9.42
CA GLN A 466 29.13 35.85 -9.92
C GLN A 466 29.70 34.58 -9.31
N LYS A 467 29.50 34.40 -7.99
CA LYS A 467 29.91 33.20 -7.28
C LYS A 467 29.10 31.96 -7.65
N ASP A 468 27.80 32.12 -7.88
CA ASP A 468 26.91 30.97 -8.11
C ASP A 468 26.86 30.53 -9.57
N LEU A 469 27.07 31.43 -10.53
CA LEU A 469 27.04 31.12 -11.96
C LEU A 469 28.44 30.89 -12.55
N ASP A 470 29.46 30.73 -11.71
CA ASP A 470 30.85 30.44 -12.10
C ASP A 470 31.38 31.35 -13.22
N GLY A 471 31.05 32.65 -13.18
CA GLY A 471 31.51 33.59 -14.19
C GLY A 471 30.86 33.45 -15.58
N GLN A 472 29.69 32.81 -15.70
CA GLN A 472 29.05 32.57 -17.01
C GLN A 472 27.97 33.60 -17.38
N LEU A 473 27.75 33.75 -18.69
CA LEU A 473 26.56 34.41 -19.24
C LEU A 473 25.42 33.40 -19.32
N VAL A 474 24.36 33.60 -18.52
CA VAL A 474 23.20 32.71 -18.48
C VAL A 474 21.94 33.48 -18.85
N THR A 475 21.23 33.03 -19.89
CA THR A 475 20.06 33.75 -20.46
C THR A 475 18.71 33.28 -19.93
N THR A 476 18.68 32.15 -19.23
CA THR A 476 17.48 31.41 -18.80
C THR A 476 17.26 31.43 -17.29
N VAL A 477 17.92 32.34 -16.57
CA VAL A 477 17.87 32.38 -15.11
C VAL A 477 16.44 32.67 -14.64
N GLN A 478 15.94 31.85 -13.70
CA GLN A 478 14.77 32.19 -12.89
C GLN A 478 15.17 32.19 -11.43
N VAL A 479 14.51 33.03 -10.64
CA VAL A 479 14.66 33.04 -9.19
C VAL A 479 13.31 32.77 -8.53
N ARG A 480 13.33 32.09 -7.39
CA ARG A 480 12.15 31.92 -6.55
C ARG A 480 12.46 32.29 -5.11
N VAL A 481 11.48 32.90 -4.46
CA VAL A 481 11.51 33.22 -3.04
C VAL A 481 10.46 32.38 -2.37
N VAL A 482 10.89 31.50 -1.48
CA VAL A 482 10.03 30.61 -0.70
C VAL A 482 9.91 31.17 0.71
N PRO A 483 8.76 31.75 1.10
CA PRO A 483 8.58 32.27 2.46
C PRO A 483 8.19 31.15 3.42
N SER A 484 8.40 31.36 4.72
CA SER A 484 7.92 30.49 5.78
C SER A 484 7.64 31.31 7.03
N ASP A 485 6.57 31.02 7.75
CA ASP A 485 6.34 31.59 9.08
C ASP A 485 6.88 30.62 10.16
N THR A 486 6.46 30.79 11.43
CA THR A 486 6.88 29.90 12.53
C THR A 486 6.25 28.50 12.47
N TYR A 487 5.21 28.31 11.65
CA TYR A 487 4.40 27.10 11.62
C TYR A 487 4.61 26.27 10.35
N ARG A 488 4.71 26.89 9.17
CA ARG A 488 4.86 26.19 7.89
C ARG A 488 5.50 27.03 6.78
N GLU A 489 5.99 26.32 5.76
CA GLU A 489 6.44 26.92 4.51
C GLU A 489 5.24 27.40 3.68
N GLY A 490 5.44 28.53 3.01
CA GLY A 490 4.46 29.27 2.24
C GLY A 490 4.56 29.08 0.74
N THR A 491 3.68 29.76 0.00
CA THR A 491 3.66 29.70 -1.46
C THR A 491 4.81 30.53 -2.04
N ALA A 492 5.68 29.89 -2.81
CA ALA A 492 6.82 30.56 -3.44
C ALA A 492 6.39 31.53 -4.56
N GLY A 493 7.04 32.68 -4.62
CA GLY A 493 6.97 33.58 -5.78
C GLY A 493 8.10 33.25 -6.75
N ILE A 494 7.80 33.15 -8.04
CA ILE A 494 8.76 32.76 -9.07
C ILE A 494 8.83 33.85 -10.14
N SER A 495 10.04 34.25 -10.55
CA SER A 495 10.25 35.19 -11.64
C SER A 495 10.06 34.54 -13.02
N ALA A 496 9.82 35.33 -14.06
CA ALA A 496 10.08 34.87 -15.42
C ALA A 496 11.60 34.71 -15.65
N GLN A 497 11.98 34.14 -16.80
CA GLN A 497 13.37 34.04 -17.21
C GLN A 497 13.97 35.42 -17.48
N PHE A 498 15.21 35.64 -17.04
CA PHE A 498 16.01 36.83 -17.31
C PHE A 498 17.48 36.47 -17.54
N THR A 499 18.25 37.38 -18.12
CA THR A 499 19.66 37.19 -18.42
C THR A 499 20.54 37.73 -17.30
N VAL A 500 21.54 36.96 -16.88
CA VAL A 500 22.61 37.38 -15.97
C VAL A 500 23.95 37.22 -16.68
N ASP A 501 24.70 38.32 -16.78
CA ASP A 501 26.06 38.35 -17.28
C ASP A 501 27.05 38.40 -16.11
N ALA A 502 27.48 37.23 -15.64
CA ALA A 502 28.40 37.07 -14.53
C ALA A 502 29.90 37.05 -14.91
N THR A 503 30.26 37.25 -16.20
CA THR A 503 31.65 37.10 -16.67
C THR A 503 32.61 38.13 -16.07
N HIS A 504 33.91 37.81 -16.03
CA HIS A 504 34.95 38.73 -15.59
C HIS A 504 35.40 39.64 -16.74
N PRO A 505 35.87 40.88 -16.46
CA PRO A 505 36.52 41.69 -17.47
C PRO A 505 37.97 41.21 -17.71
N PRO A 506 38.44 41.15 -18.97
CA PRO A 506 39.76 40.65 -19.32
C PRO A 506 40.87 41.55 -18.77
N GLN A 507 42.05 41.00 -18.60
CA GLN A 507 43.23 41.72 -18.13
C GLN A 507 44.39 41.62 -19.12
N VAL A 508 45.18 42.69 -19.22
CA VAL A 508 46.41 42.77 -20.01
C VAL A 508 47.58 43.17 -19.12
N SER A 509 48.74 42.63 -19.44
CA SER A 509 50.05 43.11 -19.00
C SER A 509 50.94 43.36 -20.21
N VAL A 510 51.83 44.36 -20.14
CA VAL A 510 52.70 44.73 -21.27
C VAL A 510 54.16 44.79 -20.81
N THR A 511 55.07 44.28 -21.64
CA THR A 511 56.51 44.27 -21.37
C THR A 511 57.18 45.48 -22.01
N THR A 512 58.12 46.10 -21.31
CA THR A 512 58.88 47.24 -21.85
C THR A 512 59.95 46.73 -22.83
N PRO A 513 60.00 47.24 -24.08
CA PRO A 513 61.04 46.85 -25.05
C PRO A 513 62.45 47.15 -24.55
N THR A 514 63.43 46.36 -25.03
CA THR A 514 64.83 46.56 -24.69
C THR A 514 65.41 47.74 -25.48
N SER A 515 65.52 48.89 -24.81
CA SER A 515 66.01 50.15 -25.40
C SER A 515 67.52 50.13 -25.73
N PRO A 516 67.99 50.78 -26.82
CA PRO A 516 67.20 51.46 -27.85
C PRO A 516 66.68 50.51 -28.94
N VAL A 517 65.53 50.85 -29.53
CA VAL A 517 64.90 50.13 -30.65
C VAL A 517 64.86 51.00 -31.92
N SER A 518 64.63 50.40 -33.08
CA SER A 518 64.67 51.04 -34.41
C SER A 518 63.71 50.34 -35.38
N GLY A 519 63.25 51.06 -36.39
CA GLY A 519 62.29 50.58 -37.38
C GLY A 519 60.94 50.18 -36.77
N PRO A 520 60.23 49.21 -37.36
CA PRO A 520 59.10 48.57 -36.71
C PRO A 520 59.52 47.92 -35.37
N VAL A 521 58.74 48.14 -34.31
CA VAL A 521 59.07 47.70 -32.95
C VAL A 521 58.06 46.68 -32.45
N SER A 522 58.53 45.52 -32.01
CA SER A 522 57.67 44.50 -31.36
C SER A 522 57.37 44.88 -29.91
N ILE A 523 56.09 45.01 -29.57
CA ILE A 523 55.58 45.25 -28.21
C ILE A 523 54.94 43.96 -27.71
N GLU A 524 55.59 43.30 -26.74
CA GLU A 524 55.11 42.05 -26.16
C GLU A 524 54.11 42.32 -25.01
N TYR A 525 52.98 41.63 -25.01
CA TYR A 525 51.95 41.72 -23.99
C TYR A 525 51.33 40.36 -23.68
N THR A 526 50.60 40.22 -22.58
CA THR A 526 49.93 38.97 -22.19
C THR A 526 48.50 39.27 -21.81
N LEU A 527 47.57 38.52 -22.39
CA LEU A 527 46.13 38.62 -22.11
C LEU A 527 45.70 37.48 -21.20
N THR A 528 45.14 37.83 -20.05
CA THR A 528 44.52 36.89 -19.11
C THR A 528 43.02 37.14 -19.05
N ASP A 529 42.24 36.07 -19.10
CA ASP A 529 40.78 36.11 -19.00
C ASP A 529 40.31 34.82 -18.36
N ASP A 530 39.50 34.92 -17.31
CA ASP A 530 39.06 33.75 -16.54
C ASP A 530 38.17 32.85 -17.39
N GLU A 531 37.45 33.42 -18.36
CA GLU A 531 36.56 32.71 -19.28
C GLU A 531 37.24 32.33 -20.63
N SER A 532 38.51 32.69 -20.83
CA SER A 532 39.25 32.50 -22.10
C SER A 532 38.54 33.07 -23.34
N GLN A 533 37.77 34.15 -23.18
CA GLN A 533 37.05 34.80 -24.26
C GLN A 533 37.98 35.51 -25.23
N LYS A 534 37.56 35.60 -26.49
CA LYS A 534 38.33 36.34 -27.51
C LYS A 534 38.36 37.82 -27.18
N CYS A 535 39.55 38.36 -26.99
CA CYS A 535 39.77 39.75 -26.65
C CYS A 535 40.11 40.61 -27.88
N SER A 536 39.96 41.91 -27.71
CA SER A 536 40.47 42.96 -28.58
C SER A 536 41.31 43.93 -27.76
N ILE A 537 42.24 44.62 -28.41
CA ILE A 537 43.09 45.61 -27.77
C ILE A 537 43.08 46.94 -28.52
N THR A 538 43.28 48.02 -27.78
CA THR A 538 43.63 49.34 -28.31
C THR A 538 45.03 49.69 -27.86
N VAL A 539 45.91 50.07 -28.80
CA VAL A 539 47.31 50.41 -28.53
C VAL A 539 47.57 51.87 -28.83
N GLU A 540 48.16 52.57 -27.86
CA GLU A 540 48.47 53.99 -27.96
C GLU A 540 49.90 54.27 -27.48
N TYR A 541 50.53 55.30 -28.06
CA TYR A 541 51.84 55.78 -27.67
C TYR A 541 51.79 57.20 -27.10
N SER A 542 52.79 57.55 -26.29
CA SER A 542 52.95 58.89 -25.74
C SER A 542 54.42 59.30 -25.68
N ARG A 543 54.66 60.62 -25.83
CA ARG A 543 55.98 61.25 -25.67
C ARG A 543 56.18 61.88 -24.29
N ASP A 544 55.09 62.13 -23.57
CA ASP A 544 55.06 62.94 -22.34
C ASP A 544 54.21 62.32 -21.21
N GLN A 545 53.67 61.12 -21.42
CA GLN A 545 52.73 60.39 -20.56
C GLN A 545 51.34 61.04 -20.37
N THR A 546 51.12 62.23 -20.94
CA THR A 546 49.85 62.97 -20.81
C THR A 546 49.02 62.93 -22.09
N ASN A 547 49.66 63.09 -23.25
CA ASN A 547 49.04 63.04 -24.56
C ASN A 547 49.28 61.67 -25.20
N TRP A 548 48.19 60.96 -25.51
CA TRP A 548 48.20 59.63 -26.10
C TRP A 548 47.68 59.67 -27.53
N TYR A 549 48.37 58.96 -28.42
CA TYR A 549 48.07 58.87 -29.85
C TYR A 549 47.97 57.40 -30.23
N SER A 550 47.08 57.04 -31.15
CA SER A 550 47.00 55.65 -31.65
C SER A 550 48.32 55.23 -32.28
N ALA A 551 48.81 54.05 -31.91
CA ALA A 551 50.01 53.45 -32.49
C ALA A 551 49.66 52.77 -33.82
N THR A 552 50.34 53.14 -34.91
CA THR A 552 50.11 52.53 -36.22
C THR A 552 50.60 51.08 -36.24
N LYS A 553 49.71 50.13 -36.57
CA LYS A 553 50.08 48.72 -36.71
C LYS A 553 50.97 48.51 -37.93
N GLY A 554 52.16 47.93 -37.73
CA GLY A 554 53.07 47.51 -38.79
C GLY A 554 52.77 46.11 -39.34
N THR A 555 53.65 45.60 -40.21
CA THR A 555 53.59 44.21 -40.68
C THR A 555 54.26 43.27 -39.67
N GLY A 556 53.65 42.12 -39.42
CA GLY A 556 54.06 41.18 -38.38
C GLY A 556 53.20 41.35 -37.12
N GLY A 557 53.58 40.68 -36.04
CA GLY A 557 52.78 40.61 -34.82
C GLY A 557 51.37 40.03 -35.03
N ASP A 558 50.62 40.01 -33.93
CA ASP A 558 49.22 39.60 -33.87
C ASP A 558 48.27 40.72 -34.32
N ASP A 559 47.03 40.35 -34.62
CA ASP A 559 45.95 41.32 -34.82
C ASP A 559 45.54 42.03 -33.53
N THR A 560 44.70 43.05 -33.63
CA THR A 560 44.17 43.79 -32.47
C THR A 560 42.80 43.30 -32.04
N VAL A 561 42.26 42.28 -32.71
CA VAL A 561 40.92 41.70 -32.47
C VAL A 561 41.01 40.18 -32.54
N ASN A 562 40.03 39.48 -31.95
CA ASN A 562 39.96 38.02 -31.92
C ASN A 562 41.18 37.34 -31.29
N LEU A 563 41.84 38.00 -30.35
CA LEU A 563 43.03 37.52 -29.67
C LEU A 563 42.63 36.46 -28.64
N SER A 564 43.35 35.35 -28.59
CA SER A 564 43.18 34.33 -27.55
C SER A 564 43.60 34.85 -26.18
N SER A 565 42.94 34.37 -25.14
CA SER A 565 43.26 34.63 -23.74
C SER A 565 43.13 33.32 -22.97
N SER A 566 43.61 33.30 -21.73
CA SER A 566 43.41 32.18 -20.81
C SER A 566 43.57 32.67 -19.36
N PRO A 567 43.11 31.91 -18.35
CA PRO A 567 43.32 32.27 -16.96
C PRO A 567 44.81 32.36 -16.59
N SER A 568 45.64 31.53 -17.25
CA SER A 568 47.09 31.49 -17.07
C SER A 568 47.86 32.53 -17.91
N GLY A 569 47.19 33.19 -18.85
CA GLY A 569 47.74 34.22 -19.72
C GLY A 569 48.25 33.68 -21.06
N VAL A 570 47.87 34.36 -22.13
CA VAL A 570 48.37 34.09 -23.49
C VAL A 570 49.27 35.25 -23.94
N PRO A 571 50.56 35.00 -24.25
CA PRO A 571 51.47 36.02 -24.72
C PRO A 571 51.19 36.38 -26.18
N HIS A 572 51.21 37.67 -26.53
CA HIS A 572 50.96 38.27 -27.85
C HIS A 572 51.99 39.35 -28.16
N THR A 573 52.13 39.72 -29.43
CA THR A 573 53.06 40.73 -29.92
C THR A 573 52.33 41.73 -30.81
N PHE A 574 52.40 43.03 -30.51
CA PHE A 574 51.95 44.09 -31.40
C PHE A 574 53.15 44.74 -32.07
N VAL A 575 53.25 44.70 -33.40
CA VAL A 575 54.32 45.41 -34.11
C VAL A 575 53.88 46.84 -34.40
N TRP A 576 54.57 47.78 -33.77
CA TRP A 576 54.34 49.22 -33.93
C TRP A 576 55.22 49.79 -35.06
N ASP A 577 54.61 50.38 -36.08
CA ASP A 577 55.30 51.09 -37.15
C ASP A 577 55.69 52.51 -36.71
N THR A 578 56.86 52.60 -36.07
CA THR A 578 57.40 53.88 -35.58
C THR A 578 57.81 54.85 -36.70
N LEU A 579 58.04 54.35 -37.91
CA LEU A 579 58.47 55.16 -39.06
C LEU A 579 57.29 55.98 -39.62
N THR A 580 56.13 55.33 -39.74
CA THR A 580 54.87 55.99 -40.12
C THR A 580 54.42 57.00 -39.07
N ASP A 581 54.59 56.68 -37.78
CA ASP A 581 54.27 57.59 -36.67
C ASP A 581 55.32 58.69 -36.42
N ASN A 582 56.38 58.73 -37.24
CA ASN A 582 57.45 59.74 -37.23
C ASN A 582 58.20 59.85 -35.88
N ILE A 583 58.53 58.71 -35.28
CA ILE A 583 59.30 58.65 -34.03
C ILE A 583 60.79 58.42 -34.34
N GLY A 584 61.69 59.07 -33.60
CA GLY A 584 63.12 58.77 -33.58
C GLY A 584 63.91 59.17 -34.84
N LYS A 585 63.31 59.91 -35.79
CA LYS A 585 63.94 60.24 -37.09
C LYS A 585 65.22 61.08 -37.00
N SER A 586 65.39 61.85 -35.92
CA SER A 586 66.54 62.72 -35.70
C SER A 586 67.52 62.21 -34.63
N GLY A 587 67.36 60.97 -34.17
CA GLY A 587 68.12 60.37 -33.06
C GLY A 587 67.22 59.70 -32.03
N LEU A 588 67.73 59.49 -30.81
CA LEU A 588 66.96 58.88 -29.71
C LEU A 588 65.75 59.75 -29.32
N GLU A 589 64.56 59.14 -29.35
CA GLU A 589 63.31 59.72 -28.86
C GLU A 589 62.67 58.79 -27.82
N THR A 590 62.47 59.29 -26.60
CA THR A 590 61.87 58.52 -25.49
C THR A 590 60.35 58.48 -25.60
N VAL A 591 59.76 57.29 -25.51
CA VAL A 591 58.32 57.05 -25.66
C VAL A 591 57.79 56.03 -24.64
N TYR A 592 56.46 55.94 -24.56
CA TYR A 592 55.69 55.01 -23.74
C TYR A 592 54.59 54.39 -24.58
N ILE A 593 54.21 53.14 -24.28
CA ILE A 593 53.06 52.46 -24.87
C ILE A 593 52.07 52.10 -23.79
N ARG A 594 50.77 52.22 -24.06
CA ARG A 594 49.71 51.62 -23.26
C ARG A 594 48.80 50.75 -24.12
N ILE A 595 48.27 49.70 -23.51
CA ILE A 595 47.35 48.75 -24.12
C ILE A 595 46.12 48.64 -23.22
N THR A 596 44.94 48.89 -23.78
CA THR A 596 43.64 48.63 -23.14
C THR A 596 43.04 47.39 -23.77
N VAL A 597 42.65 46.41 -22.95
CA VAL A 597 41.99 45.18 -23.42
C VAL A 597 40.47 45.27 -23.23
N SER A 598 39.73 44.61 -24.11
CA SER A 598 38.28 44.46 -24.00
C SER A 598 37.83 43.17 -24.66
N ASP A 599 36.78 42.56 -24.13
CA ASP A 599 35.99 41.51 -24.75
C ASP A 599 34.54 42.03 -24.88
N THR A 600 33.53 41.31 -24.37
CA THR A 600 32.20 41.87 -24.12
C THR A 600 32.19 42.98 -23.06
N LYS A 601 33.23 43.05 -22.22
CA LYS A 601 33.48 44.05 -21.17
C LYS A 601 34.80 44.78 -21.42
N THR A 602 34.91 46.00 -20.93
CA THR A 602 36.19 46.72 -20.95
C THR A 602 37.06 46.25 -19.80
N GLY A 603 38.25 45.76 -20.13
CA GLY A 603 39.27 45.32 -19.19
C GLY A 603 40.13 46.44 -18.63
N ASN A 604 41.25 46.05 -18.02
CA ASN A 604 42.25 47.01 -17.53
C ASN A 604 43.07 47.66 -18.67
N THR A 605 43.87 48.66 -18.30
CA THR A 605 44.87 49.28 -19.17
C THR A 605 46.25 49.09 -18.57
N ALA A 606 47.18 48.50 -19.32
CA ALA A 606 48.58 48.32 -18.94
C ALA A 606 49.49 49.26 -19.72
N GLN A 607 50.61 49.68 -19.12
CA GLN A 607 51.56 50.63 -19.72
C GLN A 607 53.00 50.12 -19.57
N THR A 608 53.84 50.39 -20.56
CA THR A 608 55.29 50.18 -20.49
C THR A 608 55.97 51.22 -19.59
N GLY A 609 57.20 50.92 -19.16
CA GLY A 609 58.17 51.96 -18.81
C GLY A 609 58.62 52.77 -20.04
N SER A 610 59.48 53.75 -19.83
CA SER A 610 60.07 54.53 -20.94
C SER A 610 61.11 53.70 -21.70
N PHE A 611 61.11 53.79 -23.02
CA PHE A 611 62.15 53.25 -23.89
C PHE A 611 62.45 54.23 -25.03
N ASP A 612 63.63 54.11 -25.65
CA ASP A 612 64.07 55.03 -26.70
C ASP A 612 63.96 54.37 -28.08
N VAL A 613 63.40 55.10 -29.04
CA VAL A 613 63.36 54.73 -30.46
C VAL A 613 64.39 55.58 -31.21
N ASN A 614 65.23 54.95 -32.02
CA ASN A 614 66.23 55.61 -32.85
C ASN A 614 66.09 55.15 -34.31
N ASN A 615 65.49 56.01 -35.13
CA ASN A 615 65.32 55.84 -36.56
C ASN A 615 66.22 56.80 -37.34
N ALA A 616 67.38 57.18 -36.78
CA ALA A 616 68.38 57.99 -37.46
C ALA A 616 69.05 57.22 -38.61
N ALA A 617 69.70 57.95 -39.52
CA ALA A 617 70.41 57.38 -40.66
C ALA A 617 71.48 56.36 -40.24
N GLY A 618 71.59 55.27 -41.00
CA GLY A 618 72.57 54.18 -40.82
C GLY A 618 72.19 53.05 -39.86
N ILE A 619 70.91 52.89 -39.50
CA ILE A 619 70.44 51.70 -38.78
C ILE A 619 69.50 50.90 -39.68
N PRO A 620 69.81 49.63 -40.01
CA PRO A 620 68.94 48.81 -40.84
C PRO A 620 67.69 48.39 -40.07
N TYR A 621 66.58 48.20 -40.77
CA TYR A 621 65.34 47.69 -40.20
C TYR A 621 64.69 46.63 -41.10
N VAL A 622 63.84 45.80 -40.48
CA VAL A 622 63.16 44.70 -41.15
C VAL A 622 61.66 44.78 -40.89
N SER A 623 60.88 44.25 -41.83
CA SER A 623 59.44 44.05 -41.72
C SER A 623 59.17 42.60 -42.07
N VAL A 624 58.40 41.89 -41.24
CA VAL A 624 58.15 40.45 -41.39
C VAL A 624 56.66 40.22 -41.60
N THR A 625 56.30 39.24 -42.44
CA THR A 625 54.90 38.86 -42.67
C THR A 625 54.59 37.57 -41.93
N THR A 626 53.48 37.56 -41.17
CA THR A 626 52.97 36.36 -40.51
C THR A 626 52.41 35.37 -41.55
N PRO A 627 52.86 34.10 -41.58
CA PRO A 627 52.26 33.07 -42.42
C PRO A 627 50.76 32.90 -42.16
N THR A 628 50.00 32.57 -43.20
CA THR A 628 48.55 32.36 -43.11
C THR A 628 48.18 30.91 -43.37
N GLY A 629 47.21 30.37 -42.63
CA GLY A 629 46.81 28.97 -42.73
C GLY A 629 47.76 28.02 -42.01
N GLU A 630 47.41 26.74 -42.00
CA GLU A 630 48.23 25.67 -41.40
C GLU A 630 49.50 25.45 -42.23
N GLN A 631 50.65 25.43 -41.54
CA GLN A 631 51.96 25.21 -42.13
C GLN A 631 52.54 23.87 -41.64
N SER A 632 53.43 23.25 -42.41
CA SER A 632 54.13 22.04 -41.98
C SER A 632 55.48 21.89 -42.71
N GLY A 633 56.46 21.26 -42.05
CA GLY A 633 57.79 21.04 -42.63
C GLY A 633 58.57 22.33 -42.91
N ASP A 634 58.79 22.67 -44.19
CA ASP A 634 59.49 23.88 -44.61
C ASP A 634 58.53 25.07 -44.74
N VAL A 635 58.52 25.97 -43.75
CA VAL A 635 57.61 27.12 -43.64
C VAL A 635 58.23 28.39 -44.26
N PRO A 636 57.61 29.03 -45.26
CA PRO A 636 58.13 30.24 -45.88
C PRO A 636 57.81 31.52 -45.06
N ILE A 637 58.85 32.18 -44.54
CA ILE A 637 58.77 33.46 -43.82
C ILE A 637 59.16 34.60 -44.76
N GLN A 638 58.18 35.40 -45.17
CA GLN A 638 58.40 36.57 -46.05
C GLN A 638 58.83 37.79 -45.24
N TYR A 639 59.86 38.51 -45.69
CA TYR A 639 60.33 39.73 -45.04
C TYR A 639 60.87 40.75 -46.04
N SER A 640 60.85 42.03 -45.65
CA SER A 640 61.53 43.11 -46.35
C SER A 640 62.55 43.77 -45.44
N ILE A 641 63.70 44.13 -46.02
CA ILE A 641 64.81 44.78 -45.31
C ILE A 641 65.14 46.08 -46.01
N ASP A 642 65.44 47.11 -45.22
CA ASP A 642 65.83 48.42 -45.70
C ASP A 642 66.93 48.97 -44.80
N ASP A 643 67.87 49.68 -45.41
CA ASP A 643 68.95 50.38 -44.74
C ASP A 643 68.96 51.82 -45.28
N PRO A 644 68.78 52.84 -44.43
CA PRO A 644 68.74 54.23 -44.87
C PRO A 644 69.97 54.71 -45.67
N ASP A 645 71.14 54.08 -45.47
CA ASP A 645 72.39 54.40 -46.15
C ASP A 645 72.62 53.50 -47.39
N GLY A 646 71.77 52.49 -47.60
CA GLY A 646 71.81 51.57 -48.74
C GLY A 646 72.86 50.46 -48.61
N ASP A 647 73.31 50.19 -47.39
CA ASP A 647 74.31 49.15 -47.11
C ASP A 647 73.73 47.73 -47.32
N ILE A 648 74.60 46.81 -47.74
CA ILE A 648 74.25 45.40 -47.89
C ILE A 648 74.12 44.77 -46.51
N CYS A 649 73.00 44.11 -46.25
CA CYS A 649 72.73 43.53 -44.93
C CYS A 649 72.85 42.00 -44.90
N SER A 650 72.85 41.49 -43.68
CA SER A 650 72.60 40.10 -43.30
C SER A 650 71.44 40.05 -42.31
N ILE A 651 70.87 38.87 -42.10
CA ILE A 651 69.81 38.65 -41.12
C ILE A 651 70.15 37.52 -40.15
N GLU A 652 69.66 37.64 -38.93
CA GLU A 652 69.54 36.54 -37.98
C GLU A 652 68.07 36.17 -37.84
N VAL A 653 67.79 34.86 -37.78
CA VAL A 653 66.43 34.32 -37.67
C VAL A 653 66.33 33.40 -36.47
N GLN A 654 65.29 33.58 -35.67
CA GLN A 654 65.01 32.76 -34.50
C GLN A 654 63.55 32.31 -34.48
N PHE A 655 63.29 31.12 -33.96
CA PHE A 655 61.94 30.61 -33.69
C PHE A 655 61.66 30.54 -32.19
N TRP A 656 60.38 30.55 -31.82
CA TRP A 656 59.94 30.38 -30.44
C TRP A 656 59.67 28.90 -30.14
N ASP A 657 60.36 28.33 -29.15
CA ASP A 657 60.20 26.92 -28.74
C ASP A 657 59.05 26.69 -27.73
N GLY A 658 58.30 27.74 -27.38
CA GLY A 658 57.31 27.74 -26.31
C GLY A 658 57.78 28.45 -25.04
N THR A 659 59.10 28.57 -24.84
CA THR A 659 59.71 29.14 -23.62
C THR A 659 60.81 30.16 -23.90
N THR A 660 61.60 29.96 -24.95
CA THR A 660 62.74 30.79 -25.32
C THR A 660 62.88 30.89 -26.83
N TRP A 661 63.61 31.92 -27.27
CA TRP A 661 63.96 32.10 -28.68
C TRP A 661 65.22 31.31 -29.02
N GLN A 662 65.12 30.44 -30.02
CA GLN A 662 66.20 29.58 -30.52
C GLN A 662 66.54 29.92 -31.96
N ASN A 663 67.74 29.60 -32.42
CA ASN A 663 68.13 29.85 -33.82
C ASN A 663 67.33 28.94 -34.76
N ALA A 664 66.76 29.52 -35.81
CA ALA A 664 65.94 28.79 -36.78
C ALA A 664 66.81 28.00 -37.76
N SER A 665 66.48 26.72 -37.94
CA SER A 665 67.06 25.87 -38.97
C SER A 665 66.54 26.28 -40.34
N ARG A 666 67.46 26.37 -41.31
CA ARG A 666 67.12 26.71 -42.69
C ARG A 666 66.71 25.46 -43.45
N GLY A 667 65.51 25.47 -43.99
CA GLY A 667 64.96 24.42 -44.84
C GLY A 667 65.57 24.36 -46.25
N SER A 668 64.96 23.55 -47.11
CA SER A 668 65.45 23.25 -48.45
C SER A 668 65.23 24.37 -49.47
N GLY A 669 64.37 25.35 -49.16
CA GLY A 669 64.05 26.52 -50.00
C GLY A 669 64.57 27.88 -49.49
N GLY A 670 64.07 28.98 -50.08
CA GLY A 670 64.29 30.37 -49.64
C GLY A 670 65.60 31.04 -50.09
N ASP A 671 65.72 32.32 -49.77
CA ASP A 671 66.85 33.20 -50.03
C ASP A 671 68.04 32.95 -49.06
N PRO A 672 69.25 33.46 -49.35
CA PRO A 672 70.37 33.44 -48.40
C PRO A 672 70.16 34.44 -47.25
N THR A 673 70.83 34.24 -46.11
CA THR A 673 70.75 35.14 -44.94
C THR A 673 71.83 36.24 -44.94
N THR A 674 72.70 36.28 -45.94
CA THR A 674 73.82 37.23 -46.06
C THR A 674 73.88 37.83 -47.46
N ASN A 675 74.54 38.98 -47.61
CA ASN A 675 74.67 39.71 -48.86
C ASN A 675 73.32 40.15 -49.48
N LEU A 676 72.40 40.59 -48.62
CA LEU A 676 71.06 41.06 -49.01
C LEU A 676 71.12 42.53 -49.40
N SER A 677 70.67 42.87 -50.61
CA SER A 677 70.58 44.26 -51.08
C SER A 677 69.41 45.00 -50.39
N THR A 678 69.60 46.28 -50.09
CA THR A 678 68.60 47.14 -49.44
C THR A 678 68.21 48.33 -50.34
N PRO A 679 66.93 48.74 -50.35
CA PRO A 679 65.76 47.98 -49.87
C PRO A 679 65.50 46.72 -50.72
N GLY A 680 65.01 45.64 -50.09
CA GLY A 680 64.72 44.38 -50.79
C GLY A 680 63.70 43.48 -50.07
N ASN A 681 63.03 42.61 -50.83
CA ASN A 681 62.06 41.62 -50.34
C ASN A 681 62.61 40.21 -50.53
N TYR A 682 62.48 39.36 -49.51
CA TYR A 682 63.12 38.05 -49.44
C TYR A 682 62.24 37.03 -48.68
N THR A 683 62.56 35.76 -48.83
CA THR A 683 61.91 34.64 -48.13
C THR A 683 62.94 33.81 -47.35
N PHE A 684 62.74 33.63 -46.05
CA PHE A 684 63.47 32.61 -45.28
C PHE A 684 62.62 31.33 -45.19
N SER A 685 63.17 30.18 -45.60
CA SER A 685 62.50 28.88 -45.44
C SER A 685 62.89 28.28 -44.09
N TRP A 686 61.96 28.22 -43.14
CA TRP A 686 62.17 27.67 -41.80
C TRP A 686 61.81 26.18 -41.75
N ASP A 687 62.75 25.32 -41.36
CA ASP A 687 62.48 23.89 -41.15
C ASP A 687 61.83 23.66 -39.78
N SER A 688 60.50 23.76 -39.73
CA SER A 688 59.74 23.63 -38.48
C SER A 688 59.71 22.21 -37.96
N LEU A 689 59.90 21.19 -38.81
CA LEU A 689 59.91 19.79 -38.38
C LEU A 689 61.17 19.45 -37.60
N THR A 690 62.33 19.92 -38.06
CA THR A 690 63.59 19.74 -37.32
C THR A 690 63.58 20.53 -36.00
N ASP A 691 63.01 21.74 -36.02
CA ASP A 691 63.08 22.67 -34.89
C ASP A 691 62.03 22.40 -33.79
N LEU A 692 60.81 21.99 -34.15
CA LEU A 692 59.72 21.72 -33.19
C LEU A 692 59.38 20.23 -33.03
N GLY A 693 59.85 19.36 -33.93
CA GLY A 693 59.45 17.94 -33.96
C GLY A 693 58.01 17.72 -34.43
N PRO A 694 57.45 16.51 -34.26
CA PRO A 694 56.03 16.24 -34.44
C PRO A 694 55.25 17.03 -33.39
N VAL A 695 54.43 17.96 -33.86
CA VAL A 695 53.66 18.86 -33.01
C VAL A 695 52.48 19.41 -33.78
N TYR A 696 51.40 19.70 -33.07
CA TYR A 696 50.39 20.65 -33.50
C TYR A 696 50.43 21.85 -32.55
N THR A 697 50.84 23.01 -33.03
CA THR A 697 50.90 24.23 -32.22
C THR A 697 50.35 25.44 -32.96
N THR A 698 49.49 26.20 -32.30
CA THR A 698 48.94 27.47 -32.80
C THR A 698 49.72 28.68 -32.29
N THR A 699 50.88 28.47 -31.68
CA THR A 699 51.68 29.54 -31.02
C THR A 699 53.08 29.68 -31.61
N ALA A 700 53.33 29.08 -32.78
CA ALA A 700 54.60 29.19 -33.49
C ALA A 700 54.87 30.65 -33.86
N ARG A 701 56.13 31.07 -33.72
CA ARG A 701 56.60 32.43 -34.04
C ARG A 701 57.99 32.37 -34.62
N VAL A 702 58.29 33.28 -35.53
CA VAL A 702 59.64 33.54 -36.02
C VAL A 702 59.96 35.02 -35.89
N ARG A 703 61.18 35.36 -35.49
CA ARG A 703 61.66 36.75 -35.46
C ARG A 703 62.93 36.92 -36.28
N ILE A 704 63.06 38.10 -36.88
CA ILE A 704 64.19 38.46 -37.73
C ILE A 704 64.78 39.79 -37.23
N ARG A 705 66.11 39.93 -37.24
CA ARG A 705 66.78 41.23 -37.14
C ARG A 705 67.84 41.40 -38.23
N PRO A 706 68.01 42.61 -38.79
CA PRO A 706 69.02 42.88 -39.80
C PRO A 706 70.34 43.36 -39.18
N TYR A 707 71.44 43.21 -39.93
CA TYR A 707 72.77 43.69 -39.61
C TYR A 707 73.49 44.17 -40.87
N ASP A 708 73.92 45.43 -40.91
CA ASP A 708 74.58 46.10 -42.06
C ASP A 708 76.12 45.93 -42.08
N GLY A 709 76.69 45.23 -41.10
CA GLY A 709 78.15 45.13 -40.88
C GLY A 709 78.70 46.05 -39.79
N THR A 710 77.90 47.00 -39.30
CA THR A 710 78.23 47.95 -38.23
C THR A 710 77.15 47.97 -37.13
N ASN A 711 75.88 48.12 -37.50
CA ASN A 711 74.72 48.29 -36.64
C ASN A 711 73.72 47.13 -36.79
N TYR A 712 73.13 46.73 -35.66
CA TYR A 712 71.99 45.82 -35.65
C TYR A 712 70.69 46.62 -35.63
N GLY A 713 69.75 46.20 -36.47
CA GLY A 713 68.35 46.60 -36.33
C GLY A 713 67.65 45.86 -35.20
N SER A 714 66.43 46.30 -34.91
CA SER A 714 65.59 45.64 -33.92
C SER A 714 65.02 44.30 -34.39
N TRP A 715 64.71 43.43 -33.43
CA TRP A 715 63.96 42.21 -33.70
C TRP A 715 62.50 42.53 -34.03
N VAL A 716 62.03 41.98 -35.15
CA VAL A 716 60.63 42.01 -35.55
C VAL A 716 60.11 40.58 -35.65
N SER A 717 59.02 40.30 -34.95
CA SER A 717 58.40 38.97 -34.87
C SER A 717 57.18 38.87 -35.78
N THR A 718 56.93 37.67 -36.30
CA THR A 718 55.58 37.29 -36.76
C THR A 718 54.60 37.32 -35.59
N GLY A 719 53.31 37.38 -35.87
CA GLY A 719 52.28 36.94 -34.92
C GLY A 719 52.26 35.42 -34.80
N PHE A 720 51.29 34.87 -34.07
CA PHE A 720 51.06 33.43 -34.09
C PHE A 720 50.58 32.93 -35.42
N PHE A 721 51.11 31.78 -35.81
CA PHE A 721 50.59 30.97 -36.87
C PHE A 721 50.60 29.50 -36.45
N THR A 722 49.88 28.68 -37.21
CA THR A 722 49.72 27.25 -36.90
C THR A 722 50.78 26.44 -37.63
N VAL A 723 51.46 25.56 -36.90
CA VAL A 723 52.35 24.53 -37.42
C VAL A 723 51.79 23.16 -37.04
N ALA A 724 51.52 22.32 -38.04
CA ALA A 724 51.02 20.96 -37.90
C ALA A 724 52.01 19.99 -38.53
N ASN A 725 53.01 19.59 -37.76
CA ASN A 725 53.99 18.58 -38.15
C ASN A 725 53.52 17.14 -37.86
N ASN A 726 52.27 16.96 -37.41
CA ASN A 726 51.59 15.68 -37.18
C ASN A 726 50.16 15.78 -37.74
N GLU A 727 49.67 14.72 -38.37
CA GLU A 727 48.26 14.66 -38.77
C GLU A 727 47.36 14.31 -37.56
N ALA A 728 46.04 14.25 -37.78
CA ALA A 728 45.07 13.97 -36.72
C ALA A 728 44.53 12.57 -36.96
N PRO A 729 44.18 11.82 -35.91
CA PRO A 729 43.55 10.53 -36.11
C PRO A 729 42.11 10.69 -36.64
N SER A 730 41.51 9.59 -37.04
CA SER A 730 40.07 9.53 -37.34
C SER A 730 39.50 8.18 -36.95
N VAL A 731 38.17 8.12 -36.78
CA VAL A 731 37.49 6.88 -36.36
C VAL A 731 36.26 6.60 -37.21
N SER A 732 36.07 5.32 -37.53
CA SER A 732 34.78 4.80 -38.03
C SER A 732 34.14 3.92 -36.98
N VAL A 733 32.82 4.09 -36.75
CA VAL A 733 32.08 3.39 -35.70
C VAL A 733 30.97 2.57 -36.34
N THR A 734 30.79 1.34 -35.89
CA THR A 734 29.73 0.44 -36.38
C THR A 734 28.49 0.57 -35.51
N THR A 735 27.32 0.72 -36.12
CA THR A 735 26.04 0.75 -35.40
C THR A 735 25.76 -0.62 -34.76
N PRO A 736 25.48 -0.69 -33.44
CA PRO A 736 25.10 -1.92 -32.76
C PRO A 736 23.80 -2.54 -33.30
N THR A 737 23.55 -3.80 -32.95
CA THR A 737 22.27 -4.47 -33.21
C THR A 737 21.14 -3.80 -32.43
N SER A 738 19.95 -3.70 -33.03
CA SER A 738 18.79 -3.05 -32.42
C SER A 738 17.60 -4.02 -32.28
N PRO A 739 16.95 -4.13 -31.11
CA PRO A 739 17.33 -3.49 -29.84
C PRO A 739 18.57 -4.14 -29.19
N ALA A 740 19.36 -3.32 -28.51
CA ALA A 740 20.46 -3.76 -27.63
C ALA A 740 20.03 -3.67 -26.16
N SER A 741 20.73 -4.35 -25.26
CA SER A 741 20.48 -4.28 -23.82
C SER A 741 21.76 -4.47 -23.01
N ASP A 742 21.73 -3.97 -21.78
CA ASP A 742 22.71 -4.20 -20.72
C ASP A 742 24.13 -3.79 -21.12
N SER A 743 24.96 -4.76 -21.51
CA SER A 743 26.33 -4.55 -21.98
C SER A 743 26.36 -4.52 -23.51
N VAL A 744 26.48 -3.33 -24.10
CA VAL A 744 26.39 -3.13 -25.55
C VAL A 744 27.77 -3.02 -26.17
N GLU A 745 28.09 -3.92 -27.11
CA GLU A 745 29.36 -3.89 -27.86
C GLU A 745 29.35 -2.74 -28.89
N ILE A 746 30.28 -1.80 -28.74
CA ILE A 746 30.59 -0.74 -29.70
C ILE A 746 31.89 -1.12 -30.43
N SER A 747 31.76 -1.55 -31.67
CA SER A 747 32.90 -1.87 -32.55
C SER A 747 33.31 -0.65 -33.38
N TYR A 748 34.60 -0.31 -33.40
CA TYR A 748 35.13 0.83 -34.16
C TYR A 748 36.53 0.55 -34.76
N THR A 749 36.95 1.38 -35.70
CA THR A 749 38.29 1.31 -36.34
C THR A 749 38.96 2.68 -36.30
N LEU A 750 40.17 2.75 -35.75
CA LEU A 750 41.00 3.95 -35.64
C LEU A 750 42.02 4.05 -36.78
N TYR A 751 42.11 5.22 -37.39
CA TYR A 751 43.05 5.54 -38.47
C TYR A 751 43.97 6.68 -38.04
N ASP A 752 45.25 6.56 -38.37
CA ASP A 752 46.26 7.59 -38.12
C ASP A 752 47.41 7.43 -39.11
N ASP A 753 47.83 8.50 -39.78
CA ASP A 753 48.82 8.44 -40.86
C ASP A 753 50.24 8.14 -40.32
N GLU A 754 50.52 8.56 -39.09
CA GLU A 754 51.80 8.34 -38.40
C GLU A 754 51.83 7.04 -37.58
N SER A 755 50.67 6.41 -37.39
CA SER A 755 50.44 5.24 -36.50
C SER A 755 50.71 5.56 -35.03
N ASP A 756 50.41 6.79 -34.60
CA ASP A 756 50.43 7.16 -33.21
C ASP A 756 49.34 6.41 -32.43
N ASN A 757 49.62 6.09 -31.17
CA ASN A 757 48.59 5.54 -30.30
C ASN A 757 47.57 6.62 -29.97
N CYS A 758 46.29 6.24 -30.00
CA CYS A 758 45.17 7.13 -29.74
C CYS A 758 44.51 6.83 -28.40
N ASP A 759 44.10 7.88 -27.71
CA ASP A 759 43.04 7.83 -26.71
C ASP A 759 41.70 8.10 -27.40
N ILE A 760 40.60 7.69 -26.77
CA ILE A 760 39.25 8.01 -27.25
C ILE A 760 38.36 8.54 -26.14
N ILE A 761 37.33 9.29 -26.51
CA ILE A 761 36.17 9.57 -25.67
C ILE A 761 34.95 8.96 -26.37
N VAL A 762 34.23 8.07 -25.66
CA VAL A 762 32.99 7.46 -26.13
C VAL A 762 31.83 8.17 -25.47
N GLU A 763 30.89 8.67 -26.27
CA GLU A 763 29.75 9.45 -25.82
C GLU A 763 28.44 8.92 -26.43
N TRP A 764 27.33 9.11 -25.75
CA TRP A 764 25.99 8.76 -26.22
C TRP A 764 25.05 9.96 -26.20
N SER A 765 24.01 9.92 -27.04
CA SER A 765 23.00 10.97 -27.14
C SER A 765 21.67 10.44 -27.64
N GLU A 766 20.57 10.98 -27.08
CA GLU A 766 19.19 10.70 -27.54
C GLU A 766 18.81 11.61 -28.72
N ASP A 767 19.30 12.85 -28.75
CA ASP A 767 18.93 13.88 -29.73
C ASP A 767 20.02 14.13 -30.81
N GLY A 768 21.24 13.65 -30.58
CA GLY A 768 22.41 13.86 -31.44
C GLY A 768 23.13 15.21 -31.24
N THR A 769 22.69 16.03 -30.29
CA THR A 769 23.28 17.34 -29.98
C THR A 769 23.81 17.43 -28.54
N ASN A 770 23.13 16.82 -27.58
CA ASN A 770 23.52 16.76 -26.18
C ASN A 770 24.19 15.42 -25.91
N TRP A 771 25.51 15.44 -25.73
CA TRP A 771 26.35 14.25 -25.61
C TRP A 771 26.77 14.01 -24.17
N LYS A 772 26.68 12.77 -23.71
CA LYS A 772 27.11 12.32 -22.37
C LYS A 772 28.16 11.23 -22.53
N THR A 773 29.14 11.17 -21.64
CA THR A 773 30.14 10.08 -21.66
C THR A 773 29.46 8.74 -21.45
N ALA A 774 29.86 7.74 -22.24
CA ALA A 774 29.42 6.35 -22.09
C ALA A 774 30.26 5.65 -21.01
N THR A 775 29.61 5.05 -20.02
CA THR A 775 30.25 4.28 -18.95
C THR A 775 30.75 2.94 -19.49
N GLU A 776 32.02 2.62 -19.28
CA GLU A 776 32.58 1.34 -19.69
C GLU A 776 32.07 0.21 -18.78
N ASP A 777 31.58 -0.88 -19.38
CA ASP A 777 31.35 -2.14 -18.67
C ASP A 777 32.69 -2.84 -18.41
N THR A 778 33.36 -2.42 -17.35
CA THR A 778 34.64 -2.99 -16.89
C THR A 778 34.53 -4.44 -16.42
N SER A 779 33.32 -4.97 -16.24
CA SER A 779 33.12 -6.38 -15.91
C SER A 779 33.33 -7.30 -17.12
N ASN A 780 33.24 -6.75 -18.35
CA ASN A 780 33.45 -7.49 -19.58
C ASN A 780 34.95 -7.49 -19.97
N PRO A 781 35.63 -8.65 -19.94
CA PRO A 781 37.07 -8.73 -20.20
C PRO A 781 37.44 -8.46 -21.67
N ASN A 782 36.46 -8.32 -22.57
CA ASN A 782 36.68 -8.02 -23.98
C ASN A 782 36.67 -6.51 -24.28
N SER A 783 36.37 -5.65 -23.29
CA SER A 783 36.49 -4.20 -23.47
C SER A 783 37.96 -3.80 -23.47
N GLU A 784 38.36 -3.01 -24.46
CA GLU A 784 39.75 -2.59 -24.65
C GLU A 784 40.09 -1.25 -23.96
N GLY A 785 39.14 -0.67 -23.24
CA GLY A 785 39.28 0.64 -22.61
C GLY A 785 39.30 1.78 -23.63
N THR A 786 39.75 2.96 -23.16
CA THR A 786 39.73 4.20 -23.94
C THR A 786 41.10 4.84 -24.13
N LYS A 787 42.17 4.15 -23.74
CA LYS A 787 43.52 4.72 -23.63
C LYS A 787 44.56 3.91 -24.39
N THR A 788 45.53 4.59 -24.98
CA THR A 788 46.71 3.99 -25.63
C THR A 788 46.38 2.92 -26.69
N LEU A 789 45.29 3.12 -27.43
CA LEU A 789 44.81 2.22 -28.46
C LEU A 789 45.68 2.40 -29.73
N SER A 790 46.03 1.30 -30.39
CA SER A 790 46.79 1.38 -31.63
C SER A 790 45.98 2.05 -32.74
N ALA A 791 46.60 2.87 -33.57
CA ALA A 791 46.04 3.31 -34.85
C ALA A 791 46.99 2.99 -36.00
N SER A 792 46.49 3.00 -37.24
CA SER A 792 47.34 2.84 -38.42
C SER A 792 46.70 3.48 -39.65
N PRO A 793 47.47 3.75 -40.73
CA PRO A 793 46.91 4.34 -41.95
C PRO A 793 45.85 3.43 -42.61
N SER A 794 45.98 2.11 -42.40
CA SER A 794 45.01 1.12 -42.90
C SER A 794 43.82 0.87 -41.97
N GLY A 795 43.83 1.43 -40.76
CA GLY A 795 42.83 1.20 -39.72
C GLY A 795 43.21 0.07 -38.75
N ALA A 796 42.97 0.28 -37.45
CA ALA A 796 43.08 -0.72 -36.38
C ALA A 796 41.73 -0.90 -35.68
N GLN A 797 41.26 -2.15 -35.56
CA GLN A 797 39.94 -2.46 -34.99
C GLN A 797 39.98 -2.58 -33.46
N HIS A 798 38.93 -2.08 -32.81
CA HIS A 798 38.78 -2.09 -31.35
C HIS A 798 37.33 -2.29 -30.93
N LYS A 799 37.15 -2.71 -29.67
CA LYS A 799 35.85 -2.87 -29.02
C LYS A 799 35.77 -2.13 -27.68
N PHE A 800 34.66 -1.44 -27.48
CA PHE A 800 34.26 -0.84 -26.21
C PHE A 800 32.92 -1.42 -25.79
N TYR A 801 32.80 -1.90 -24.56
CA TYR A 801 31.51 -2.37 -24.03
C TYR A 801 30.89 -1.29 -23.17
N TRP A 802 29.70 -0.86 -23.56
CA TRP A 802 28.96 0.20 -22.90
C TRP A 802 27.99 -0.39 -21.86
N ASP A 803 28.15 0.03 -20.60
CA ASP A 803 27.19 -0.26 -19.53
C ASP A 803 25.98 0.68 -19.64
N THR A 804 24.97 0.21 -20.38
CA THR A 804 23.74 0.98 -20.57
C THR A 804 22.84 0.99 -19.34
N ASN A 805 23.00 0.05 -18.40
CA ASN A 805 22.21 0.04 -17.18
C ASN A 805 22.54 1.24 -16.30
N THR A 806 23.84 1.56 -16.18
CA THR A 806 24.31 2.75 -15.46
C THR A 806 23.88 4.05 -16.14
N ASP A 807 23.94 4.11 -17.48
CA ASP A 807 23.77 5.37 -18.20
C ASP A 807 22.32 5.70 -18.60
N ILE A 808 21.54 4.69 -19.01
CA ILE A 808 20.20 4.86 -19.60
C ILE A 808 19.10 4.40 -18.65
N GLY A 809 19.39 3.44 -17.76
CA GLY A 809 18.41 2.74 -16.95
C GLY A 809 17.57 1.77 -17.79
N HIS A 810 16.37 1.43 -17.29
CA HIS A 810 15.54 0.36 -17.85
C HIS A 810 14.52 0.82 -18.92
N ALA A 811 14.45 2.12 -19.21
CA ALA A 811 13.54 2.64 -20.23
C ALA A 811 14.07 2.36 -21.64
N ALA A 812 13.17 1.97 -22.56
CA ALA A 812 13.51 1.84 -23.96
C ALA A 812 13.85 3.22 -24.56
N LYS A 813 15.06 3.39 -25.08
CA LYS A 813 15.53 4.65 -25.67
C LYS A 813 16.15 4.47 -27.03
N THR A 814 15.93 5.46 -27.90
CA THR A 814 16.66 5.58 -29.17
C THR A 814 17.91 6.41 -28.93
N VAL A 815 19.09 5.86 -29.22
CA VAL A 815 20.37 6.54 -28.95
C VAL A 815 21.33 6.44 -30.13
N ARG A 816 22.31 7.34 -30.14
CA ARG A 816 23.49 7.31 -31.02
C ARG A 816 24.75 7.28 -30.15
N ILE A 817 25.81 6.67 -30.67
CA ILE A 817 27.16 6.75 -30.08
C ILE A 817 28.05 7.62 -30.95
N ARG A 818 28.84 8.48 -30.32
CA ARG A 818 29.94 9.24 -30.93
C ARG A 818 31.25 8.84 -30.29
N ILE A 819 32.27 8.61 -31.10
CA ILE A 819 33.65 8.39 -30.64
C ILE A 819 34.51 9.53 -31.15
N ARG A 820 35.28 10.15 -30.25
CA ARG A 820 36.25 11.21 -30.55
C ARG A 820 37.66 10.68 -30.28
N PRO A 821 38.50 10.50 -31.31
CA PRO A 821 39.87 10.02 -31.14
C PRO A 821 40.84 11.18 -30.86
N PHE A 822 41.91 10.91 -30.12
CA PHE A 822 42.97 11.85 -29.78
C PHE A 822 44.31 11.16 -29.91
N ASP A 823 45.23 11.70 -30.68
CA ASP A 823 46.63 11.32 -30.57
C ASP A 823 47.29 12.19 -29.46
N PRO A 824 48.60 12.04 -29.17
CA PRO A 824 49.28 12.86 -28.17
C PRO A 824 49.34 14.37 -28.47
N TYR A 825 48.96 14.80 -29.67
CA TYR A 825 49.17 16.14 -30.22
C TYR A 825 47.85 16.88 -30.48
N ARG A 826 46.81 16.23 -31.01
CA ARG A 826 45.50 16.83 -31.32
C ARG A 826 44.33 15.85 -31.35
N GLU A 827 43.13 16.41 -31.23
CA GLU A 827 41.88 15.69 -31.45
C GLU A 827 41.66 15.42 -32.94
N GLY A 828 41.19 14.22 -33.23
CA GLY A 828 40.90 13.73 -34.56
C GLY A 828 39.44 13.83 -34.99
N ALA A 829 39.15 13.37 -36.21
CA ALA A 829 37.79 13.37 -36.74
C ALA A 829 36.92 12.32 -36.04
N SER A 830 35.81 12.77 -35.45
CA SER A 830 34.86 11.91 -34.73
C SER A 830 34.02 11.04 -35.65
N GLY A 831 33.67 9.83 -35.21
CA GLY A 831 32.71 8.96 -35.87
C GLY A 831 31.41 8.84 -35.06
N THR A 832 30.28 8.64 -35.72
CA THR A 832 28.96 8.53 -35.05
C THR A 832 28.15 7.39 -35.67
N THR A 833 27.42 6.64 -34.84
CA THR A 833 26.52 5.57 -35.31
C THR A 833 25.22 6.12 -35.88
N ASP A 834 24.51 5.29 -36.64
CA ASP A 834 23.07 5.49 -36.84
C ASP A 834 22.31 5.32 -35.50
N PRO A 835 21.07 5.82 -35.39
CA PRO A 835 20.24 5.61 -34.20
C PRO A 835 19.88 4.13 -34.03
N PHE A 836 19.95 3.61 -32.80
CA PHE A 836 19.52 2.25 -32.44
C PHE A 836 18.74 2.27 -31.11
N GLN A 837 17.92 1.24 -30.88
CA GLN A 837 17.19 1.09 -29.61
C GLN A 837 18.06 0.42 -28.56
N VAL A 838 17.99 0.91 -27.32
CA VAL A 838 18.46 0.24 -26.11
C VAL A 838 17.24 -0.02 -25.23
N LYS A 839 17.03 -1.27 -24.82
CA LYS A 839 15.91 -1.71 -23.97
C LYS A 839 16.47 -2.64 -22.89
N ASN A 840 16.79 -2.09 -21.72
CA ASN A 840 17.43 -2.85 -20.64
C ASN A 840 16.42 -3.60 -19.78
N MET A 841 16.73 -4.84 -19.43
CA MET A 841 15.86 -5.69 -18.64
C MET A 841 15.87 -5.27 -17.16
N ILE A 842 14.78 -5.53 -16.46
CA ILE A 842 14.70 -5.32 -15.00
C ILE A 842 14.03 -6.53 -14.33
N ASP A 843 14.61 -6.98 -13.22
CA ASP A 843 13.98 -8.01 -12.37
C ASP A 843 13.13 -7.33 -11.29
N ILE A 844 11.83 -7.62 -11.28
CA ILE A 844 10.87 -7.03 -10.33
C ILE A 844 10.17 -8.15 -9.58
N THR A 845 10.15 -8.03 -8.25
CA THR A 845 9.51 -8.99 -7.36
C THR A 845 8.29 -8.37 -6.70
N TRP A 846 7.17 -9.10 -6.69
CA TRP A 846 5.99 -8.72 -5.93
C TRP A 846 6.24 -8.86 -4.43
N THR A 847 6.05 -7.78 -3.67
CA THR A 847 6.13 -7.77 -2.20
C THR A 847 4.74 -7.87 -1.57
N GLY A 848 3.75 -7.17 -2.14
CA GLY A 848 2.36 -7.17 -1.66
C GLY A 848 2.16 -6.49 -0.31
N ASP A 849 3.10 -5.65 0.13
CA ASP A 849 3.12 -5.08 1.48
C ASP A 849 1.97 -4.10 1.75
N VAL A 850 1.42 -3.46 0.71
CA VAL A 850 0.37 -2.45 0.85
C VAL A 850 -1.00 -2.99 0.50
N SER A 851 -1.14 -3.65 -0.65
CA SER A 851 -2.42 -4.10 -1.18
C SER A 851 -2.28 -5.21 -2.22
N SER A 852 -3.39 -5.67 -2.79
CA SER A 852 -3.42 -6.58 -3.94
C SER A 852 -3.40 -5.85 -5.30
N ASN A 853 -3.33 -4.52 -5.30
CA ASN A 853 -3.42 -3.74 -6.54
C ASN A 853 -2.12 -3.83 -7.35
N TRP A 854 -2.17 -4.39 -8.57
CA TRP A 854 -1.04 -4.50 -9.49
C TRP A 854 -0.38 -3.14 -9.77
N ASP A 855 -1.19 -2.08 -9.86
CA ASP A 855 -0.74 -0.74 -10.25
C ASP A 855 -0.15 0.08 -9.08
N ASP A 856 -0.11 -0.47 -7.87
CA ASP A 856 0.52 0.21 -6.74
C ASP A 856 2.02 -0.11 -6.71
N ALA A 857 2.83 0.89 -7.04
CA ALA A 857 4.29 0.77 -7.10
C ALA A 857 4.92 0.28 -5.78
N ASN A 858 4.26 0.50 -4.63
CA ASN A 858 4.77 0.08 -3.32
C ASN A 858 4.60 -1.43 -3.07
N ASN A 859 3.88 -2.15 -3.94
CA ASN A 859 3.80 -3.61 -3.90
C ASN A 859 4.93 -4.29 -4.70
N TRP A 860 5.89 -3.55 -5.24
CA TRP A 860 6.94 -4.05 -6.11
C TRP A 860 8.33 -3.59 -5.68
N SER A 861 9.33 -4.47 -5.82
CA SER A 861 10.73 -4.16 -5.48
C SER A 861 11.40 -3.14 -6.42
N GLY A 862 10.81 -2.86 -7.59
CA GLY A 862 11.40 -2.05 -8.65
C GLY A 862 10.41 -1.10 -9.34
N GLY A 863 9.30 -0.77 -8.68
CA GLY A 863 8.19 -0.01 -9.27
C GLY A 863 7.20 -0.91 -10.03
N THR A 864 6.15 -0.31 -10.58
CA THR A 864 5.15 -1.05 -11.36
C THR A 864 5.78 -1.70 -12.60
N PRO A 865 5.41 -2.94 -12.95
CA PRO A 865 5.95 -3.62 -14.11
C PRO A 865 5.74 -2.90 -15.45
N SER A 866 6.55 -3.30 -16.42
CA SER A 866 6.52 -2.82 -17.81
C SER A 866 7.00 -3.93 -18.75
N ASP A 867 7.04 -3.65 -20.04
CA ASP A 867 7.44 -4.57 -21.12
C ASP A 867 8.91 -5.01 -21.08
N VAL A 868 9.71 -4.50 -20.14
CA VAL A 868 11.09 -4.94 -19.85
C VAL A 868 11.22 -5.80 -18.59
N ALA A 869 10.12 -5.96 -17.84
CA ALA A 869 10.16 -6.55 -16.51
C ALA A 869 10.11 -8.09 -16.54
N ASN A 870 11.10 -8.72 -15.94
CA ASN A 870 11.04 -10.11 -15.48
C ASN A 870 10.38 -10.14 -14.11
N ILE A 871 9.18 -10.67 -14.04
CA ILE A 871 8.36 -10.65 -12.84
C ILE A 871 8.53 -11.94 -12.05
N THR A 872 8.75 -11.83 -10.75
CA THR A 872 8.62 -12.94 -9.80
C THR A 872 7.51 -12.63 -8.79
N ILE A 873 6.51 -13.51 -8.69
CA ILE A 873 5.49 -13.48 -7.64
C ILE A 873 5.81 -14.58 -6.64
N PRO A 874 6.37 -14.25 -5.47
CA PRO A 874 6.86 -15.25 -4.52
C PRO A 874 5.75 -15.74 -3.60
N ALA A 875 5.95 -16.88 -2.97
CA ALA A 875 5.05 -17.37 -1.93
C ALA A 875 5.14 -16.56 -0.63
N GLY A 876 4.13 -16.71 0.24
CA GLY A 876 4.15 -16.16 1.61
C GLY A 876 3.95 -14.64 1.69
N ARG A 877 3.38 -14.03 0.65
CA ARG A 877 3.11 -12.59 0.59
C ARG A 877 1.79 -12.25 1.29
N PRO A 878 1.69 -11.10 2.01
CA PRO A 878 0.49 -10.75 2.76
C PRO A 878 -0.70 -10.45 1.84
N ASN A 879 -0.45 -9.91 0.64
CA ASN A 879 -1.43 -9.73 -0.41
C ASN A 879 -0.87 -10.24 -1.74
N TYR A 880 -1.68 -10.93 -2.54
CA TYR A 880 -1.30 -11.39 -3.89
C TYR A 880 -1.85 -10.44 -4.98
N PRO A 881 -1.15 -10.32 -6.12
CA PRO A 881 -1.50 -9.35 -7.16
C PRO A 881 -2.83 -9.66 -7.86
N VAL A 882 -3.57 -8.59 -8.15
CA VAL A 882 -4.77 -8.56 -8.98
C VAL A 882 -4.57 -7.55 -10.12
N LEU A 883 -4.45 -8.05 -11.35
CA LEU A 883 -4.37 -7.26 -12.57
C LEU A 883 -5.77 -6.99 -13.12
N LYS A 884 -6.08 -5.73 -13.44
CA LYS A 884 -7.43 -5.27 -13.86
C LYS A 884 -7.47 -4.53 -15.19
N ARG A 885 -6.35 -4.49 -15.90
CA ARG A 885 -6.17 -3.84 -17.20
C ARG A 885 -5.21 -4.66 -18.05
N ASP A 886 -5.13 -4.35 -19.33
CA ASP A 886 -4.13 -4.93 -20.22
C ASP A 886 -2.72 -4.57 -19.73
N GLU A 887 -1.81 -5.54 -19.84
CA GLU A 887 -0.42 -5.39 -19.41
C GLU A 887 0.51 -6.15 -20.35
N THR A 888 1.61 -5.50 -20.75
CA THR A 888 2.72 -6.15 -21.46
C THR A 888 3.92 -6.24 -20.51
N ILE A 889 4.51 -7.43 -20.44
CA ILE A 889 5.67 -7.74 -19.59
C ILE A 889 6.69 -8.56 -20.38
N LEU A 890 7.94 -8.62 -19.89
CA LEU A 890 8.93 -9.49 -20.51
C LEU A 890 8.69 -10.95 -20.10
N SER A 891 8.62 -11.25 -18.81
CA SER A 891 8.37 -12.62 -18.34
C SER A 891 7.67 -12.63 -16.98
N ILE A 892 7.05 -13.75 -16.61
CA ILE A 892 6.51 -13.92 -15.26
C ILE A 892 6.70 -15.33 -14.73
N THR A 893 7.11 -15.40 -13.46
CA THR A 893 7.19 -16.61 -12.65
C THR A 893 6.29 -16.47 -11.45
N ILE A 894 5.27 -17.34 -11.35
CA ILE A 894 4.40 -17.48 -10.16
C ILE A 894 4.92 -18.67 -9.36
N GLU A 895 5.55 -18.43 -8.22
CA GLU A 895 6.15 -19.49 -7.40
C GLU A 895 5.10 -20.40 -6.75
N ASP A 896 5.51 -21.60 -6.34
CA ASP A 896 4.65 -22.55 -5.63
C ASP A 896 4.10 -21.95 -4.33
N GLY A 897 2.78 -21.96 -4.16
CA GLY A 897 2.08 -21.29 -3.06
C GLY A 897 1.78 -19.79 -3.28
N ALA A 898 2.15 -19.22 -4.43
CA ALA A 898 1.81 -17.86 -4.83
C ALA A 898 0.57 -17.78 -5.73
N ASN A 899 -0.09 -16.62 -5.80
CA ASN A 899 -1.27 -16.40 -6.64
C ASN A 899 -1.13 -15.14 -7.51
N LEU A 900 -1.66 -15.18 -8.74
CA LEU A 900 -1.96 -14.01 -9.57
C LEU A 900 -3.42 -14.08 -9.99
N THR A 901 -4.18 -12.99 -9.87
CA THR A 901 -5.55 -12.90 -10.39
C THR A 901 -5.63 -11.94 -11.57
N LEU A 902 -6.12 -12.41 -12.71
CA LEU A 902 -6.55 -11.58 -13.83
C LEU A 902 -8.04 -11.29 -13.65
N LYS A 903 -8.41 -10.02 -13.53
CA LYS A 903 -9.79 -9.60 -13.28
C LYS A 903 -10.33 -8.72 -14.40
N GLY A 904 -11.50 -9.10 -14.92
CA GLY A 904 -12.15 -8.44 -16.06
C GLY A 904 -11.72 -9.00 -17.42
N ASP A 905 -12.24 -8.39 -18.49
CA ASP A 905 -11.88 -8.69 -19.87
C ASP A 905 -10.57 -7.98 -20.22
N ILE A 906 -9.45 -8.66 -20.00
CA ILE A 906 -8.11 -8.10 -20.14
C ILE A 906 -7.17 -9.04 -20.88
N GLU A 907 -6.08 -8.48 -21.41
CA GLU A 907 -4.97 -9.18 -22.02
C GLU A 907 -3.68 -9.04 -21.19
N LEU A 908 -3.13 -10.17 -20.75
CA LEU A 908 -1.75 -10.24 -20.26
C LEU A 908 -0.86 -10.74 -21.40
N HIS A 909 0.00 -9.87 -21.92
CA HIS A 909 0.96 -10.19 -22.97
C HIS A 909 2.37 -10.33 -22.37
N ALA A 910 2.96 -11.52 -22.47
CA ALA A 910 4.36 -11.76 -22.15
C ALA A 910 5.19 -11.91 -23.43
N GLU A 911 6.17 -11.01 -23.64
CA GLU A 911 7.11 -11.08 -24.78
C GLU A 911 8.08 -12.28 -24.66
N GLY A 912 8.25 -12.81 -23.46
CA GLY A 912 9.15 -13.92 -23.11
C GLY A 912 8.40 -15.12 -22.51
N ASN A 913 9.05 -15.80 -21.56
CA ASN A 913 8.53 -17.04 -20.99
C ASN A 913 7.60 -16.80 -19.79
N VAL A 914 6.64 -17.70 -19.59
CA VAL A 914 5.74 -17.72 -18.42
C VAL A 914 5.88 -19.05 -17.69
N THR A 915 6.10 -18.99 -16.38
CA THR A 915 6.15 -20.18 -15.50
C THR A 915 5.10 -20.05 -14.40
N VAL A 916 4.21 -21.05 -14.30
CA VAL A 916 3.16 -21.13 -13.28
C VAL A 916 3.44 -22.35 -12.39
N ALA A 917 3.95 -22.10 -11.18
CA ALA A 917 4.11 -23.12 -10.13
C ALA A 917 3.11 -22.95 -8.99
N GLY A 918 2.59 -21.75 -8.77
CA GLY A 918 1.44 -21.45 -7.89
C GLY A 918 0.12 -21.44 -8.66
N GLN A 919 -0.75 -20.45 -8.40
CA GLN A 919 -2.02 -20.31 -9.12
C GLN A 919 -2.10 -19.03 -9.96
N LEU A 920 -2.63 -19.17 -11.17
CA LEU A 920 -3.11 -18.09 -12.03
C LEU A 920 -4.64 -18.19 -12.12
N VAL A 921 -5.33 -17.28 -11.45
CA VAL A 921 -6.80 -17.22 -11.39
C VAL A 921 -7.30 -16.25 -12.45
N VAL A 922 -8.23 -16.69 -13.29
CA VAL A 922 -8.91 -15.84 -14.28
C VAL A 922 -10.35 -15.60 -13.86
N ASP A 923 -10.64 -14.38 -13.45
CA ASP A 923 -11.94 -13.90 -13.01
C ASP A 923 -12.42 -12.79 -13.94
N SER A 924 -12.84 -13.17 -15.15
CA SER A 924 -13.09 -12.26 -16.26
C SER A 924 -14.42 -11.49 -16.20
N ASP A 925 -15.08 -11.43 -15.04
CA ASP A 925 -16.39 -10.78 -14.84
C ASP A 925 -17.45 -11.23 -15.87
N TRP A 926 -17.52 -12.55 -16.13
CA TRP A 926 -18.39 -13.18 -17.14
C TRP A 926 -18.07 -12.83 -18.60
N SER A 927 -16.86 -12.35 -18.88
CA SER A 927 -16.28 -12.27 -20.22
C SER A 927 -15.14 -13.30 -20.38
N ARG A 928 -14.10 -12.98 -21.16
CA ARG A 928 -12.94 -13.83 -21.42
C ARG A 928 -11.64 -13.03 -21.26
N ALA A 929 -10.74 -13.46 -20.38
CA ALA A 929 -9.38 -12.92 -20.37
C ALA A 929 -8.49 -13.68 -21.38
N THR A 930 -7.50 -12.98 -21.92
CA THR A 930 -6.50 -13.55 -22.84
C THR A 930 -5.12 -13.52 -22.19
N ILE A 931 -4.41 -14.64 -22.26
CA ILE A 931 -3.00 -14.72 -21.91
C ILE A 931 -2.26 -14.96 -23.23
N HIS A 932 -1.53 -13.96 -23.69
CA HIS A 932 -0.72 -14.03 -24.90
C HIS A 932 0.75 -14.15 -24.52
N ILE A 933 1.44 -15.16 -25.05
CA ILE A 933 2.82 -15.48 -24.67
C ILE A 933 3.60 -15.72 -25.96
N ASP A 934 4.57 -14.87 -26.26
CA ASP A 934 5.43 -15.06 -27.43
C ASP A 934 6.44 -16.20 -27.21
N GLY A 935 6.89 -16.38 -25.97
CA GLY A 935 7.80 -17.45 -25.54
C GLY A 935 7.09 -18.76 -25.15
N ASN A 936 7.67 -19.47 -24.17
CA ASN A 936 7.14 -20.74 -23.67
C ASN A 936 6.23 -20.53 -22.47
N LEU A 937 5.18 -21.36 -22.34
CA LEU A 937 4.38 -21.49 -21.14
C LEU A 937 4.70 -22.82 -20.44
N THR A 938 5.12 -22.77 -19.18
CA THR A 938 5.31 -23.95 -18.33
C THR A 938 4.37 -23.92 -17.14
N VAL A 939 3.46 -24.87 -17.04
CA VAL A 939 2.63 -25.12 -15.85
C VAL A 939 3.23 -26.32 -15.13
N THR A 940 3.87 -26.08 -13.98
CA THR A 940 4.60 -27.12 -13.23
C THR A 940 3.63 -28.09 -12.54
N PRO A 941 4.09 -29.19 -11.91
CA PRO A 941 3.21 -30.15 -11.23
C PRO A 941 2.33 -29.58 -10.11
N THR A 942 2.72 -28.45 -9.50
CA THR A 942 1.93 -27.72 -8.49
C THR A 942 1.13 -26.56 -9.10
N GLY A 943 1.45 -26.20 -10.35
CA GLY A 943 0.87 -25.08 -11.07
C GLY A 943 -0.60 -25.30 -11.42
N VAL A 944 -1.40 -24.26 -11.21
CA VAL A 944 -2.83 -24.25 -11.55
C VAL A 944 -3.18 -22.97 -12.32
N ILE A 945 -3.73 -23.10 -13.52
CA ILE A 945 -4.43 -22.01 -14.21
C ILE A 945 -5.93 -22.31 -14.09
N THR A 946 -6.71 -21.46 -13.41
CA THR A 946 -8.11 -21.76 -13.10
C THR A 946 -9.05 -20.59 -13.37
N ALA A 947 -10.19 -20.89 -14.00
CA ALA A 947 -11.37 -20.05 -14.03
C ALA A 947 -12.57 -20.74 -13.34
N SER A 948 -12.31 -21.72 -12.47
CA SER A 948 -13.37 -22.49 -11.81
C SER A 948 -14.28 -21.60 -10.97
N GLY A 949 -15.60 -21.71 -11.18
CA GLY A 949 -16.62 -20.91 -10.50
C GLY A 949 -16.65 -19.42 -10.85
N LYS A 950 -15.87 -18.96 -11.84
CA LYS A 950 -15.74 -17.55 -12.26
C LYS A 950 -16.63 -17.13 -13.43
N GLY A 951 -17.55 -18.00 -13.83
CA GLY A 951 -18.58 -17.76 -14.83
C GLY A 951 -19.83 -17.12 -14.23
N TYR A 952 -20.96 -17.26 -14.92
CA TYR A 952 -22.19 -16.60 -14.49
C TYR A 952 -22.68 -17.09 -13.11
N PRO A 953 -23.23 -16.21 -12.26
CA PRO A 953 -23.67 -16.56 -10.92
C PRO A 953 -24.96 -17.39 -10.94
N SER A 954 -25.37 -17.90 -9.77
CA SER A 954 -26.65 -18.60 -9.56
C SER A 954 -27.82 -17.93 -10.28
N GLY A 955 -28.54 -18.69 -11.09
CA GLY A 955 -29.73 -18.22 -11.80
C GLY A 955 -29.46 -17.27 -12.97
N VAL A 956 -28.20 -17.01 -13.32
CA VAL A 956 -27.77 -16.09 -14.38
C VAL A 956 -26.97 -16.83 -15.44
N GLY A 957 -27.09 -16.41 -16.70
CA GLY A 957 -26.31 -16.94 -17.81
C GLY A 957 -27.12 -17.08 -19.09
N LEU A 958 -26.44 -17.48 -20.16
CA LEU A 958 -27.06 -17.61 -21.47
C LEU A 958 -28.08 -18.76 -21.54
N LYS A 959 -27.83 -19.84 -20.80
CA LYS A 959 -28.69 -21.02 -20.68
C LYS A 959 -28.65 -21.56 -19.26
N VAL A 960 -29.35 -20.86 -18.37
CA VAL A 960 -29.61 -21.26 -16.98
C VAL A 960 -30.53 -22.48 -16.95
N GLY A 961 -30.39 -23.34 -15.94
CA GLY A 961 -31.40 -24.35 -15.64
C GLY A 961 -32.74 -23.76 -15.21
N VAL A 962 -33.76 -24.60 -15.10
CA VAL A 962 -35.10 -24.23 -14.65
C VAL A 962 -35.19 -24.40 -13.13
N ALA A 963 -35.86 -23.48 -12.43
CA ALA A 963 -36.16 -23.64 -11.01
C ALA A 963 -37.30 -24.65 -10.81
N GLY A 964 -37.14 -25.61 -9.90
CA GLY A 964 -38.17 -26.61 -9.58
C GLY A 964 -39.43 -26.00 -8.99
N SER A 965 -40.60 -26.54 -9.35
CA SER A 965 -41.89 -26.13 -8.79
C SER A 965 -42.15 -26.83 -7.44
N GLY A 966 -42.51 -26.06 -6.39
CA GLY A 966 -43.05 -26.62 -5.15
C GLY A 966 -42.10 -26.75 -3.95
N GLY A 967 -40.84 -26.32 -4.06
CA GLY A 967 -39.88 -26.31 -2.95
C GLY A 967 -38.63 -27.18 -3.15
N ASP A 968 -38.61 -28.05 -4.16
CA ASP A 968 -37.52 -29.02 -4.35
C ASP A 968 -36.76 -28.78 -5.68
N GLY A 969 -35.41 -28.84 -5.61
CA GLY A 969 -34.44 -29.03 -6.71
C GLY A 969 -34.38 -28.01 -7.87
N GLY A 970 -33.26 -27.30 -8.04
CA GLY A 970 -32.95 -26.49 -9.23
C GLY A 970 -32.22 -27.26 -10.34
N GLY A 971 -32.52 -27.00 -11.61
CA GLY A 971 -31.78 -27.54 -12.75
C GLY A 971 -30.40 -26.91 -12.90
N GLY A 972 -29.40 -27.69 -13.35
CA GLY A 972 -28.03 -27.22 -13.55
C GLY A 972 -27.88 -26.29 -14.76
N GLY A 973 -26.83 -25.48 -14.77
CA GLY A 973 -26.49 -24.61 -15.91
C GLY A 973 -26.06 -25.41 -17.15
N GLY A 974 -26.28 -24.85 -18.35
CA GLY A 974 -25.75 -25.41 -19.61
C GLY A 974 -24.52 -24.64 -20.11
N HIS A 975 -23.57 -25.33 -20.76
CA HIS A 975 -22.46 -24.80 -21.57
C HIS A 975 -21.70 -25.98 -22.17
N GLY A 976 -21.46 -25.99 -23.49
CA GLY A 976 -20.87 -27.14 -24.21
C GLY A 976 -21.72 -28.43 -24.24
N GLY A 977 -22.64 -28.60 -23.28
CA GLY A 977 -23.60 -29.68 -23.13
C GLY A 977 -24.84 -29.22 -22.33
N TYR A 978 -25.79 -30.14 -22.15
CA TYR A 978 -26.96 -29.89 -21.30
C TYR A 978 -26.58 -29.96 -19.81
N GLY A 979 -27.16 -29.06 -19.01
CA GLY A 979 -27.08 -29.13 -17.55
C GLY A 979 -27.83 -30.34 -16.98
N GLY A 980 -27.44 -30.76 -15.77
CA GLY A 980 -28.13 -31.81 -15.04
C GLY A 980 -29.57 -31.44 -14.68
N TRP A 981 -30.47 -32.41 -14.67
CA TRP A 981 -31.86 -32.18 -14.27
C TRP A 981 -31.97 -32.19 -12.74
N GLY A 982 -32.70 -31.23 -12.20
CA GLY A 982 -33.09 -31.21 -10.79
C GLY A 982 -34.40 -31.99 -10.56
N ASP A 983 -34.81 -32.06 -9.30
CA ASP A 983 -36.07 -32.70 -8.91
C ASP A 983 -37.30 -32.00 -9.53
N ASN A 984 -38.44 -32.69 -9.53
CA ASN A 984 -39.71 -32.18 -10.07
C ASN A 984 -39.65 -31.67 -11.53
N TRP A 985 -38.85 -32.32 -12.38
CA TRP A 985 -38.71 -31.98 -13.81
C TRP A 985 -38.05 -30.61 -14.07
N ALA A 986 -37.22 -30.15 -13.14
CA ALA A 986 -36.40 -28.96 -13.33
C ALA A 986 -35.33 -29.22 -14.42
N GLU A 987 -35.64 -28.89 -15.68
CA GLU A 987 -34.74 -29.09 -16.82
C GLU A 987 -33.44 -28.31 -16.63
N GLY A 988 -32.31 -28.94 -16.98
CA GLY A 988 -31.02 -28.26 -17.04
C GLY A 988 -30.92 -27.32 -18.24
N GLY A 989 -29.99 -26.38 -18.18
CA GLY A 989 -29.74 -25.41 -19.24
C GLY A 989 -29.30 -26.08 -20.55
N ALA A 990 -29.70 -25.52 -21.69
CA ALA A 990 -29.30 -26.03 -23.01
C ALA A 990 -27.83 -25.70 -23.36
N PRO A 991 -27.18 -26.44 -24.26
CA PRO A 991 -25.84 -26.11 -24.74
C PRO A 991 -25.84 -24.79 -25.55
N TYR A 992 -24.72 -24.06 -25.47
CA TYR A 992 -24.37 -22.94 -26.33
C TYR A 992 -22.84 -22.89 -26.49
N ASP A 993 -22.38 -21.90 -27.26
CA ASP A 993 -20.97 -21.69 -27.63
C ASP A 993 -20.43 -22.71 -28.66
N SER A 994 -19.22 -22.46 -29.16
CA SER A 994 -18.54 -23.27 -30.15
C SER A 994 -17.71 -24.36 -29.49
N ALA A 995 -17.97 -25.62 -29.86
CA ALA A 995 -17.17 -26.76 -29.39
C ALA A 995 -15.72 -26.76 -29.87
N THR A 996 -15.39 -26.00 -30.92
CA THR A 996 -14.04 -25.95 -31.51
C THR A 996 -13.30 -24.64 -31.26
N LYS A 997 -14.00 -23.62 -30.75
CA LYS A 997 -13.48 -22.29 -30.42
C LYS A 997 -14.29 -21.71 -29.26
N PRO A 998 -14.26 -22.36 -28.09
CA PRO A 998 -15.06 -21.92 -26.95
C PRO A 998 -14.56 -20.55 -26.48
N SER A 999 -15.47 -19.65 -26.11
CA SER A 999 -15.11 -18.26 -25.78
C SER A 999 -15.98 -17.61 -24.73
N LEU A 1000 -17.09 -18.25 -24.36
CA LEU A 1000 -18.08 -17.73 -23.42
C LEU A 1000 -17.98 -18.48 -22.09
N PRO A 1001 -18.26 -17.84 -20.96
CA PRO A 1001 -18.29 -18.53 -19.68
C PRO A 1001 -19.52 -19.45 -19.56
N GLY A 1002 -19.45 -20.39 -18.61
CA GLY A 1002 -20.52 -21.29 -18.23
C GLY A 1002 -21.67 -20.57 -17.53
N SER A 1003 -22.90 -21.05 -17.74
CA SER A 1003 -24.09 -20.53 -17.06
C SER A 1003 -24.19 -21.05 -15.63
N GLY A 1004 -24.75 -20.24 -14.73
CA GLY A 1004 -25.05 -20.66 -13.38
C GLY A 1004 -26.22 -21.65 -13.32
N GLY A 1005 -26.26 -22.47 -12.28
CA GLY A 1005 -27.39 -23.34 -11.98
C GLY A 1005 -28.58 -22.56 -11.42
N ALA A 1006 -29.78 -23.10 -11.56
CA ALA A 1006 -30.99 -22.48 -11.04
C ALA A 1006 -31.07 -22.60 -9.51
N PRO A 1007 -31.64 -21.60 -8.82
CA PRO A 1007 -31.88 -21.71 -7.39
C PRO A 1007 -33.01 -22.71 -7.08
N GLY A 1008 -32.89 -23.41 -5.96
CA GLY A 1008 -33.91 -24.28 -5.35
C GLY A 1008 -34.79 -23.57 -4.31
N ASN A 1009 -35.80 -24.29 -3.81
CA ASN A 1009 -36.67 -23.93 -2.69
C ASN A 1009 -37.14 -22.46 -2.66
N GLY A 1010 -37.87 -22.02 -3.68
CA GLY A 1010 -38.43 -20.67 -3.74
C GLY A 1010 -37.39 -19.53 -3.79
N GLY A 1011 -36.14 -19.83 -4.15
CA GLY A 1011 -35.03 -18.86 -4.23
C GLY A 1011 -34.08 -18.87 -3.02
N SER A 1012 -34.33 -19.71 -2.01
CA SER A 1012 -33.55 -19.77 -0.78
C SER A 1012 -32.29 -20.65 -0.86
N ALA A 1013 -32.20 -21.54 -1.85
CA ALA A 1013 -31.03 -22.38 -2.12
C ALA A 1013 -30.32 -21.93 -3.41
N PRO A 1014 -29.25 -21.12 -3.38
CA PRO A 1014 -28.54 -20.69 -4.58
C PRO A 1014 -27.94 -21.85 -5.39
N GLY A 1015 -28.05 -21.76 -6.71
CA GLY A 1015 -27.34 -22.66 -7.63
C GLY A 1015 -25.85 -22.35 -7.69
N GLY A 1016 -25.07 -23.28 -8.24
CA GLY A 1016 -23.64 -23.10 -8.44
C GLY A 1016 -23.33 -22.07 -9.52
N THR A 1017 -22.25 -21.33 -9.36
CA THR A 1017 -21.74 -20.42 -10.40
C THR A 1017 -21.12 -21.22 -11.55
N GLY A 1018 -21.23 -20.74 -12.79
CA GLY A 1018 -20.57 -21.38 -13.93
C GLY A 1018 -19.04 -21.21 -13.87
N GLY A 1019 -18.30 -21.93 -14.70
CA GLY A 1019 -16.87 -21.70 -14.94
C GLY A 1019 -16.63 -20.51 -15.86
N GLY A 1020 -15.52 -19.79 -15.68
CA GLY A 1020 -15.15 -18.63 -16.51
C GLY A 1020 -14.61 -19.02 -17.89
N ALA A 1021 -14.12 -18.04 -18.65
CA ALA A 1021 -13.53 -18.27 -19.97
C ALA A 1021 -12.09 -17.73 -20.05
N ILE A 1022 -11.17 -18.59 -20.50
CA ILE A 1022 -9.75 -18.26 -20.69
C ILE A 1022 -9.36 -18.58 -22.14
N LYS A 1023 -8.64 -17.67 -22.79
CA LYS A 1023 -7.86 -17.95 -23.99
C LYS A 1023 -6.37 -17.95 -23.65
N ILE A 1024 -5.65 -18.99 -24.02
CA ILE A 1024 -4.20 -19.07 -23.85
C ILE A 1024 -3.55 -19.20 -25.23
N ASP A 1025 -2.81 -18.18 -25.66
CA ASP A 1025 -2.16 -18.11 -26.97
C ASP A 1025 -0.64 -18.16 -26.78
N VAL A 1026 -0.02 -19.31 -27.09
CA VAL A 1026 1.41 -19.56 -26.87
C VAL A 1026 2.14 -19.69 -28.20
N GLY A 1027 3.08 -18.77 -28.47
CA GLY A 1027 3.92 -18.76 -29.65
C GLY A 1027 5.02 -19.81 -29.62
N GLY A 1028 5.54 -20.13 -28.44
CA GLY A 1028 6.52 -21.19 -28.20
C GLY A 1028 5.90 -22.54 -27.82
N THR A 1029 6.50 -23.21 -26.83
CA THR A 1029 6.05 -24.50 -26.31
C THR A 1029 5.12 -24.31 -25.11
N PHE A 1030 3.97 -24.98 -25.11
CA PHE A 1030 3.11 -25.13 -23.93
C PHE A 1030 3.38 -26.49 -23.24
N GLN A 1031 4.10 -26.46 -22.12
CA GLN A 1031 4.32 -27.61 -21.24
C GLN A 1031 3.32 -27.59 -20.07
N LEU A 1032 2.49 -28.62 -19.98
CA LEU A 1032 1.46 -28.76 -18.96
C LEU A 1032 1.69 -30.02 -18.11
N ASP A 1033 2.32 -29.84 -16.95
CA ASP A 1033 2.54 -30.88 -15.92
C ASP A 1033 1.56 -30.76 -14.74
N GLY A 1034 0.89 -29.61 -14.60
CA GLY A 1034 -0.12 -29.31 -13.57
C GLY A 1034 -1.56 -29.30 -14.12
N VAL A 1035 -2.36 -28.30 -13.71
CA VAL A 1035 -3.80 -28.23 -14.02
C VAL A 1035 -4.17 -26.94 -14.76
N VAL A 1036 -4.99 -27.06 -15.80
CA VAL A 1036 -5.74 -25.95 -16.41
C VAL A 1036 -7.22 -26.30 -16.37
N GLU A 1037 -8.05 -25.50 -15.71
CA GLU A 1037 -9.46 -25.82 -15.47
C GLU A 1037 -10.41 -24.62 -15.50
N ALA A 1038 -11.68 -24.89 -15.80
CA ALA A 1038 -12.77 -23.91 -15.77
C ALA A 1038 -14.05 -24.58 -15.29
N ASN A 1039 -14.00 -25.24 -14.12
CA ASN A 1039 -15.13 -26.03 -13.62
C ASN A 1039 -16.29 -25.13 -13.16
N GLY A 1040 -17.52 -25.60 -13.29
CA GLY A 1040 -18.66 -24.99 -12.58
C GLY A 1040 -18.58 -25.30 -11.08
N ALA A 1041 -19.10 -24.41 -10.25
CA ALA A 1041 -19.24 -24.64 -8.82
C ALA A 1041 -20.47 -25.51 -8.51
N ASP A 1042 -20.44 -26.19 -7.37
CA ASP A 1042 -21.58 -26.93 -6.85
C ASP A 1042 -22.69 -25.96 -6.39
N GLY A 1043 -23.95 -26.38 -6.56
CA GLY A 1043 -25.08 -25.71 -5.90
C GLY A 1043 -25.16 -26.10 -4.43
N VAL A 1044 -25.77 -25.25 -3.59
CA VAL A 1044 -26.10 -25.67 -2.22
C VAL A 1044 -27.25 -26.68 -2.23
N ASP A 1045 -27.53 -27.35 -1.10
CA ASP A 1045 -28.59 -28.37 -1.04
C ASP A 1045 -29.93 -27.87 -1.62
N GLY A 1046 -30.41 -28.55 -2.66
CA GLY A 1046 -31.58 -28.16 -3.45
C GLY A 1046 -31.34 -27.22 -4.64
N GLY A 1047 -30.16 -26.62 -4.80
CA GLY A 1047 -29.77 -25.78 -5.94
C GLY A 1047 -29.09 -26.56 -7.08
N GLY A 1048 -29.26 -26.12 -8.32
CA GLY A 1048 -28.60 -26.74 -9.48
C GLY A 1048 -27.11 -26.39 -9.56
N GLY A 1049 -26.26 -27.33 -10.01
CA GLY A 1049 -24.84 -27.06 -10.24
C GLY A 1049 -24.58 -26.09 -11.40
N GLY A 1050 -23.47 -25.35 -11.34
CA GLY A 1050 -23.03 -24.48 -12.43
C GLY A 1050 -22.43 -25.28 -13.59
N ALA A 1051 -22.52 -24.74 -14.81
CA ALA A 1051 -21.88 -25.34 -15.98
C ALA A 1051 -20.37 -25.08 -15.99
N GLY A 1052 -19.58 -25.96 -16.61
CA GLY A 1052 -18.19 -25.68 -16.95
C GLY A 1052 -18.06 -24.47 -17.89
N GLY A 1053 -16.88 -23.88 -17.93
CA GLY A 1053 -16.55 -22.72 -18.76
C GLY A 1053 -15.74 -23.07 -20.01
N SER A 1054 -14.99 -22.08 -20.50
CA SER A 1054 -14.21 -22.20 -21.75
C SER A 1054 -12.71 -22.14 -21.48
N ILE A 1055 -11.97 -23.05 -22.11
CA ILE A 1055 -10.51 -22.99 -22.25
C ILE A 1055 -10.23 -23.13 -23.74
N TRP A 1056 -9.58 -22.12 -24.33
CA TRP A 1056 -9.26 -22.09 -25.76
C TRP A 1056 -7.78 -21.90 -26.03
#